data_AF-A0A9N8E9B5-F1
#
_entry.id   AF-A0A9N8E9B5-F1
#
_cell.length_a   1.000
_cell.length_b   1.000
_cell.length_c   1.000
_cell.angle_alpha   90.00
_cell.angle_beta   90.00
_cell.angle_gamma   90.00
#
_symmetry.space_group_name_H-M   'P 1'
#
loop_
_entity.id
_entity.type
_entity.pdbx_description
1 polymer ?
#
loop_
_entity_poly.entity_id
_entity_poly.type
_entity_poly.pdbx_seq_one_letter_code
_entity_poly.pdbx_strand_id
1 'polypeptide(L)'
;MATPAEVVAEQHEEARRLLFSMPCAAPPSHEEIPLSMKTCPTLDLFASEKEEEEEKKACDEPVSSPSSGETHSHDATAIVPWSSRGRVDVSKIQALVKEGYRIIEHTPPPPATKNKQKASNKKNQNNANGSNNKNKPKQQQPRLFGPQYSATDIKSTTNLWDPVNAAVNNVNIIRPSHDAWGIGKIVLIFADDFLQGTYELPWWHLRTDIRQAVAPILDCLQIQTNQIVRLLLASLPPGTTIPLHQDSGAWVCQTHRVHVPIIVTEPDKIMFRVGLTDQQLQRIDCTPGHVFEMNNQCRHAVSNCSDDYRVHLILDYTSSSSSNNNNNNNNNNNERPQQQLQHVKLDPGEKLLQTRRSVDRLRNQGSRPTPSFLILGAQKAGTTSLYEYMMQHPLIVRPKRRETHCLDWRWKEEIAKGSNFTEKQLREHCELFYETQALKLHPSCCTGDSTPSYWLDSRRVIPRLKMVFPWRISFLVLTRNPIQRAESHYAMVTSSEGTPAQLKTRGTEWREKSFVQVVHEEFQNMHQCGLIPYWDMDAGTVDQTVFDGFINSAEEDQAWSLYLDRHVPLHTGSYGVLARGLYALQMRPWLHAFHPQDFLCLQLERDLNATTVQATMERVFDHVGVPSSFTLADVSPQNTRQYEPNMDENLYQVLERFFEPHNRRWEALVATLPNQSNKVGTMV
;
A
#
# COMPACT_ATOMS: atom_id res chain seq x y z
N MET A 1 14.25 -2.35 10.24
CA MET A 1 15.68 -2.37 9.87
C MET A 1 16.21 -3.78 10.12
N ALA A 2 17.26 -4.24 9.46
CA ALA A 2 17.83 -5.55 9.78
C ALA A 2 18.50 -5.52 11.16
N THR A 3 18.32 -6.57 11.96
CA THR A 3 18.99 -6.72 13.27
C THR A 3 20.51 -6.73 13.06
N PRO A 4 21.30 -5.94 13.82
CA PRO A 4 22.77 -5.93 13.69
C PRO A 4 23.37 -7.32 13.89
N ALA A 5 24.43 -7.65 13.15
CA ALA A 5 25.07 -8.96 13.22
C ALA A 5 25.58 -9.31 14.63
N GLU A 6 26.05 -8.32 15.39
CA GLU A 6 26.50 -8.49 16.78
C GLU A 6 25.35 -8.97 17.69
N VAL A 7 24.16 -8.38 17.54
CA VAL A 7 22.96 -8.78 18.29
C VAL A 7 22.51 -10.19 17.90
N VAL A 8 22.63 -10.56 16.62
CA VAL A 8 22.31 -11.92 16.15
C VAL A 8 23.28 -12.94 16.74
N ALA A 9 24.57 -12.62 16.83
CA ALA A 9 25.58 -13.48 17.44
C ALA A 9 25.37 -13.64 18.96
N GLU A 10 25.01 -12.55 19.66
CA GLU A 10 24.66 -12.60 21.08
C GLU A 10 23.44 -13.50 21.34
N GLN A 11 22.38 -13.36 20.54
CA GLN A 11 21.20 -14.23 20.62
C GLN A 11 21.52 -15.69 20.29
N HIS A 12 22.49 -15.95 19.40
CA HIS A 12 22.93 -17.32 19.12
C HIS A 12 23.63 -17.95 20.33
N GLU A 13 24.52 -17.21 20.98
CA GLU A 13 25.24 -17.67 22.17
C GLU A 13 24.30 -17.85 23.36
N GLU A 14 23.34 -16.94 23.56
CA GLU A 14 22.25 -17.09 24.53
C GLU A 14 21.46 -18.39 24.26
N ALA A 15 21.07 -18.64 23.01
CA ALA A 15 20.34 -19.84 22.64
C ALA A 15 21.12 -21.12 22.97
N ARG A 16 22.44 -21.16 22.73
CA ARG A 16 23.30 -22.30 23.10
C ARG A 16 23.31 -22.56 24.61
N ARG A 17 23.40 -21.51 25.42
CA ARG A 17 23.36 -21.64 26.89
C ARG A 17 22.01 -22.15 27.36
N LEU A 18 20.93 -21.65 26.77
CA LEU A 18 19.55 -22.03 27.13
C LEU A 18 19.18 -23.46 26.72
N LEU A 19 19.88 -24.11 25.79
CA LEU A 19 19.59 -25.51 25.41
C LEU A 19 19.61 -26.46 26.61
N PHE A 20 20.49 -26.20 27.59
CA PHE A 20 20.67 -27.04 28.77
C PHE A 20 19.68 -26.74 29.90
N SER A 21 19.11 -25.52 29.94
CA SER A 21 18.23 -25.07 31.02
C SER A 21 16.75 -24.96 30.61
N MET A 22 16.47 -24.90 29.31
CA MET A 22 15.12 -24.72 28.76
C MET A 22 14.62 -26.01 28.10
N PRO A 23 13.83 -26.83 28.80
CA PRO A 23 13.23 -28.02 28.21
C PRO A 23 12.19 -27.65 27.15
N CYS A 24 11.90 -28.59 26.24
CA CYS A 24 10.77 -28.44 25.33
C CYS A 24 9.47 -28.37 26.13
N ALA A 25 8.62 -27.40 25.82
CA ALA A 25 7.31 -27.28 26.44
C ALA A 25 6.43 -28.48 26.09
N ALA A 26 5.59 -28.89 27.04
CA ALA A 26 4.55 -29.88 26.77
C ALA A 26 3.63 -29.34 25.66
N PRO A 27 3.25 -30.16 24.66
CA PRO A 27 2.39 -29.71 23.57
C PRO A 27 1.05 -29.22 24.12
N PRO A 28 0.72 -27.92 24.02
CA PRO A 28 -0.59 -27.44 24.38
C PRO A 28 -1.61 -27.90 23.32
N SER A 29 -2.86 -28.09 23.73
CA SER A 29 -4.09 -28.43 22.97
C SER A 29 -3.92 -28.89 21.50
N HIS A 30 -4.57 -29.99 21.12
CA HIS A 30 -4.56 -30.46 19.73
C HIS A 30 -5.41 -29.63 18.76
N GLU A 31 -6.06 -28.57 19.22
CA GLU A 31 -6.96 -27.74 18.42
C GLU A 31 -6.23 -26.65 17.60
N GLU A 32 -6.94 -26.13 16.60
CA GLU A 32 -6.48 -25.06 15.71
C GLU A 32 -6.51 -23.74 16.46
N ILE A 33 -5.52 -22.87 16.25
CA ILE A 33 -5.53 -21.54 16.89
C ILE A 33 -6.56 -20.66 16.17
N PRO A 34 -7.66 -20.22 16.82
CA PRO A 34 -8.72 -19.47 16.14
C PRO A 34 -8.21 -18.19 15.47
N LEU A 35 -8.68 -17.89 14.25
CA LEU A 35 -8.33 -16.65 13.54
C LEU A 35 -8.68 -15.38 14.32
N SER A 36 -9.74 -15.42 15.14
CA SER A 36 -10.13 -14.31 16.02
C SER A 36 -9.03 -13.91 17.00
N MET A 37 -8.18 -14.86 17.43
CA MET A 37 -7.02 -14.57 18.28
C MET A 37 -5.85 -13.93 17.52
N LYS A 38 -5.89 -13.89 16.18
CA LYS A 38 -4.86 -13.33 15.31
C LYS A 38 -5.19 -11.93 14.79
N THR A 39 -6.42 -11.47 15.00
CA THR A 39 -6.89 -10.12 14.66
C THR A 39 -6.74 -9.11 15.80
N CYS A 40 -6.51 -9.57 17.03
CA CYS A 40 -6.25 -8.70 18.18
C CYS A 40 -4.77 -8.27 18.22
N PRO A 41 -4.45 -6.97 18.33
CA PRO A 41 -3.08 -6.51 18.50
C PRO A 41 -2.47 -7.08 19.78
N THR A 42 -1.24 -7.61 19.72
CA THR A 42 -0.54 -8.14 20.91
C THR A 42 -0.42 -7.09 22.03
N LEU A 43 -0.44 -5.79 21.68
CA LEU A 43 -0.37 -4.67 22.61
C LEU A 43 -1.69 -4.34 23.33
N ASP A 44 -2.85 -4.51 22.66
CA ASP A 44 -4.17 -4.25 23.27
C ASP A 44 -4.56 -5.34 24.29
N LEU A 45 -3.91 -6.50 24.23
CA LEU A 45 -4.07 -7.58 25.22
C LEU A 45 -3.63 -7.19 26.63
N PHE A 46 -2.77 -6.18 26.76
CA PHE A 46 -2.29 -5.68 28.04
C PHE A 46 -3.09 -4.46 28.55
N ALA A 47 -4.08 -3.98 27.77
CA ALA A 47 -4.96 -2.90 28.19
C ALA A 47 -6.04 -3.41 29.14
N SER A 48 -6.57 -4.62 28.91
CA SER A 48 -7.58 -5.23 29.79
C SER A 48 -7.05 -5.62 31.17
N GLU A 49 -5.77 -5.98 31.27
CA GLU A 49 -5.14 -6.25 32.58
C GLU A 49 -5.00 -4.98 33.45
N LYS A 50 -4.94 -3.80 32.84
CA LYS A 50 -4.95 -2.52 33.58
C LYS A 50 -6.35 -2.12 34.05
N GLU A 51 -7.39 -2.46 33.30
CA GLU A 51 -8.78 -2.22 33.73
C GLU A 51 -9.18 -3.15 34.88
N GLU A 52 -8.72 -4.42 34.90
CA GLU A 52 -8.95 -5.33 36.04
C GLU A 52 -8.15 -4.96 37.31
N GLU A 53 -6.97 -4.34 37.18
CA GLU A 53 -6.22 -3.80 38.33
C GLU A 53 -6.80 -2.48 38.88
N GLU A 54 -7.48 -1.69 38.05
CA GLU A 54 -8.22 -0.49 38.50
C GLU A 54 -9.57 -0.85 39.14
N GLU A 55 -10.28 -1.88 38.67
CA GLU A 55 -11.50 -2.39 39.35
C GLU A 55 -11.18 -3.09 40.69
N LYS A 56 -10.04 -3.79 40.80
CA LYS A 56 -9.59 -4.37 42.10
C LYS A 56 -9.09 -3.35 43.12
N LYS A 57 -8.91 -2.07 42.74
CA LYS A 57 -8.59 -0.98 43.68
C LYS A 57 -9.81 -0.18 44.15
N ALA A 58 -11.02 -0.53 43.71
CA ALA A 58 -12.24 0.22 44.03
C ALA A 58 -13.22 -0.50 44.98
N CYS A 59 -12.86 -1.62 45.62
CA CYS A 59 -13.74 -2.36 46.53
C CYS A 59 -13.01 -2.87 47.77
N ASP A 60 -12.74 -1.98 48.72
CA ASP A 60 -12.49 -2.32 50.12
C ASP A 60 -13.77 -2.00 50.94
N GLU A 61 -14.65 -2.98 51.12
CA GLU A 61 -15.46 -3.13 52.34
C GLU A 61 -15.76 -4.61 52.61
N PRO A 62 -15.75 -5.07 53.89
CA PRO A 62 -15.79 -6.49 54.21
C PRO A 62 -17.22 -6.97 54.50
N VAL A 63 -17.70 -8.01 53.80
CA VAL A 63 -18.81 -8.84 54.28
C VAL A 63 -18.52 -10.33 54.07
N SER A 64 -18.89 -11.09 55.09
CA SER A 64 -18.64 -12.48 55.45
C SER A 64 -19.19 -13.58 54.51
N SER A 65 -18.32 -14.55 54.18
CA SER A 65 -18.43 -16.05 54.21
C SER A 65 -19.73 -16.80 53.76
N PRO A 66 -19.68 -18.13 53.48
CA PRO A 66 -19.62 -18.68 52.12
C PRO A 66 -20.83 -19.57 51.76
N SER A 67 -21.12 -19.73 50.46
CA SER A 67 -21.93 -20.85 49.98
C SER A 67 -21.42 -21.38 48.64
N SER A 68 -21.11 -22.68 48.67
CA SER A 68 -20.80 -23.58 47.58
C SER A 68 -21.79 -23.49 46.41
N GLY A 69 -21.25 -23.28 45.21
CA GLY A 69 -21.95 -23.48 43.95
C GLY A 69 -20.90 -23.73 42.88
N GLU A 70 -20.74 -25.00 42.48
CA GLU A 70 -19.95 -25.37 41.31
C GLU A 70 -20.58 -24.73 40.07
N THR A 71 -19.94 -23.70 39.53
CA THR A 71 -20.17 -23.23 38.16
C THR A 71 -18.94 -23.57 37.34
N HIS A 72 -19.07 -24.54 36.45
CA HIS A 72 -18.16 -24.74 35.33
C HIS A 72 -18.15 -23.48 34.46
N SER A 73 -17.24 -22.53 34.73
CA SER A 73 -16.88 -21.49 33.78
C SER A 73 -15.87 -22.08 32.80
N HIS A 74 -16.30 -22.27 31.55
CA HIS A 74 -15.37 -22.40 30.45
C HIS A 74 -14.61 -21.07 30.33
N ASP A 75 -13.34 -21.05 30.75
CA ASP A 75 -12.39 -19.97 30.48
C ASP A 75 -12.21 -19.83 28.96
N ALA A 76 -12.95 -18.91 28.37
CA ALA A 76 -12.84 -18.55 26.97
C ALA A 76 -12.14 -17.20 26.85
N THR A 77 -10.80 -17.14 26.90
CA THR A 77 -9.99 -15.99 26.39
C THR A 77 -8.46 -16.12 26.48
N ALA A 78 -7.86 -17.22 26.93
CA ALA A 78 -6.39 -17.32 26.94
C ALA A 78 -5.82 -17.50 25.51
N ILE A 79 -5.06 -16.52 25.02
CA ILE A 79 -4.42 -16.60 23.70
C ILE A 79 -3.30 -17.64 23.74
N VAL A 80 -3.39 -18.60 22.83
CA VAL A 80 -2.43 -19.69 22.70
C VAL A 80 -1.31 -19.26 21.73
N PRO A 81 -0.03 -19.17 22.16
CA PRO A 81 1.06 -18.73 21.29
C PRO A 81 1.44 -19.77 20.23
N TRP A 82 1.24 -21.06 20.51
CA TRP A 82 1.46 -22.16 19.59
C TRP A 82 0.66 -23.40 20.03
N SER A 83 0.34 -24.31 19.11
CA SER A 83 -0.35 -25.58 19.39
C SER A 83 0.26 -26.76 18.65
N SER A 84 0.18 -27.97 19.22
CA SER A 84 0.66 -29.19 18.54
C SER A 84 -0.47 -29.86 17.78
N ARG A 85 -0.30 -30.00 16.47
CA ARG A 85 -1.29 -30.59 15.55
C ARG A 85 -1.06 -32.08 15.29
N GLY A 86 -0.08 -32.69 15.97
CA GLY A 86 0.21 -34.12 15.91
C GLY A 86 1.58 -34.44 15.29
N ARG A 87 1.74 -35.70 14.87
CA ARG A 87 2.96 -36.19 14.22
C ARG A 87 2.61 -36.96 12.95
N VAL A 88 3.43 -36.80 11.92
CA VAL A 88 3.27 -37.45 10.63
C VAL A 88 4.57 -38.07 10.14
N ASP A 89 4.47 -39.13 9.34
CA ASP A 89 5.63 -39.69 8.65
C ASP A 89 6.08 -38.76 7.52
N VAL A 90 7.30 -38.24 7.63
CA VAL A 90 7.93 -37.33 6.66
C VAL A 90 8.96 -38.02 5.77
N SER A 91 9.10 -39.35 5.84
CA SER A 91 10.15 -40.10 5.12
C SER A 91 10.12 -39.89 3.61
N LYS A 92 8.92 -39.78 3.01
CA LYS A 92 8.75 -39.53 1.58
C LYS A 92 9.27 -38.16 1.16
N ILE A 93 8.90 -37.11 1.89
CA ILE A 93 9.36 -35.75 1.57
C ILE A 93 10.84 -35.59 1.90
N GLN A 94 11.33 -36.17 2.98
CA GLN A 94 12.76 -36.26 3.31
C GLN A 94 13.56 -36.84 2.13
N ALA A 95 13.12 -37.98 1.57
CA ALA A 95 13.80 -38.60 0.43
C ALA A 95 13.91 -37.67 -0.80
N LEU A 96 12.89 -36.85 -1.06
CA LEU A 96 12.86 -35.91 -2.17
C LEU A 96 13.78 -34.70 -1.99
N VAL A 97 14.03 -34.27 -0.74
CA VAL A 97 14.81 -33.04 -0.45
C VAL A 97 16.16 -33.30 0.24
N LYS A 98 16.53 -34.56 0.48
CA LYS A 98 17.80 -34.93 1.14
C LYS A 98 19.04 -34.68 0.28
N GLU A 99 18.89 -34.64 -1.04
CA GLU A 99 20.00 -34.29 -1.92
C GLU A 99 20.13 -32.78 -2.03
N GLY A 100 21.31 -32.22 -1.71
CA GLY A 100 21.61 -30.80 -1.92
C GLY A 100 21.13 -29.81 -0.86
N TYR A 101 20.48 -30.26 0.24
CA TYR A 101 20.01 -29.36 1.30
C TYR A 101 21.13 -28.66 2.07
N ARG A 102 22.33 -29.27 2.10
CA ARG A 102 23.57 -28.66 2.58
C ARG A 102 24.13 -27.80 1.45
N ILE A 103 23.75 -26.53 1.44
CA ILE A 103 24.23 -25.59 0.43
C ILE A 103 25.73 -25.39 0.66
N ILE A 104 26.55 -25.75 -0.32
CA ILE A 104 28.02 -25.60 -0.23
C ILE A 104 28.35 -24.10 -0.37
N GLU A 105 29.19 -23.60 0.54
CA GLU A 105 29.47 -22.18 0.81
C GLU A 105 29.71 -21.28 -0.42
N HIS A 106 29.05 -20.11 -0.44
CA HIS A 106 29.56 -18.93 -1.12
C HIS A 106 30.62 -18.28 -0.22
N THR A 107 31.86 -18.16 -0.72
CA THR A 107 32.91 -17.39 -0.06
C THR A 107 32.44 -15.93 0.11
N PRO A 108 32.48 -15.33 1.31
CA PRO A 108 32.07 -13.95 1.48
C PRO A 108 32.99 -13.02 0.66
N PRO A 109 32.45 -11.96 0.02
CA PRO A 109 33.28 -10.99 -0.67
C PRO A 109 34.21 -10.30 0.35
N PRO A 110 35.47 -9.98 -0.03
CA PRO A 110 36.39 -9.33 0.89
C PRO A 110 35.82 -7.98 1.35
N PRO A 111 36.09 -7.57 2.61
CA PRO A 111 35.50 -6.38 3.18
C PRO A 111 35.85 -5.15 2.33
N ALA A 112 34.83 -4.38 1.97
CA ALA A 112 35.00 -3.13 1.24
C ALA A 112 35.91 -2.18 2.04
N THR A 113 37.08 -1.88 1.49
CA THR A 113 37.98 -0.87 2.02
C THR A 113 37.24 0.47 2.04
N LYS A 114 37.04 1.02 3.25
CA LYS A 114 36.49 2.36 3.46
C LYS A 114 37.43 3.40 2.85
N ASN A 115 37.18 3.80 1.60
CA ASN A 115 37.76 5.03 1.06
C ASN A 115 37.07 6.22 1.74
N LYS A 116 37.72 6.75 2.78
CA LYS A 116 37.44 8.07 3.35
C LYS A 116 37.81 9.12 2.29
N GLN A 117 36.84 9.59 1.51
CA GLN A 117 36.98 10.89 0.84
C GLN A 117 36.70 11.99 1.86
N LYS A 118 37.78 12.57 2.41
CA LYS A 118 37.74 13.91 3.02
C LYS A 118 37.72 14.94 1.89
N ALA A 119 36.69 15.76 1.88
CA ALA A 119 36.65 17.00 1.13
C ALA A 119 37.66 18.00 1.73
N SER A 120 38.52 18.58 0.89
CA SER A 120 39.13 19.87 1.16
C SER A 120 39.36 20.62 -0.15
N ASN A 121 38.58 21.67 -0.35
CA ASN A 121 38.80 22.74 -1.33
C ASN A 121 40.06 23.53 -0.96
N LYS A 122 40.97 23.76 -1.93
CA LYS A 122 41.61 25.08 -2.17
C LYS A 122 42.54 25.09 -3.41
N LYS A 123 42.19 26.01 -4.33
CA LYS A 123 43.01 26.97 -5.10
C LYS A 123 44.11 26.49 -6.08
N ASN A 124 43.90 26.89 -7.35
CA ASN A 124 44.82 27.45 -8.35
C ASN A 124 46.34 27.48 -8.07
N GLN A 125 47.14 26.97 -9.02
CA GLN A 125 47.98 27.76 -9.96
C GLN A 125 48.87 26.84 -10.85
N ASN A 126 48.94 27.20 -12.14
CA ASN A 126 50.01 27.04 -13.15
C ASN A 126 51.22 26.11 -12.88
N ASN A 127 51.57 25.21 -13.82
CA ASN A 127 52.54 25.46 -14.92
C ASN A 127 52.91 24.19 -15.70
N ALA A 128 53.50 24.41 -16.88
CA ALA A 128 53.85 23.51 -17.97
C ALA A 128 54.82 22.35 -17.68
N ASN A 129 54.67 21.22 -18.41
CA ASN A 129 55.62 20.72 -19.44
C ASN A 129 55.46 19.21 -19.73
N GLY A 130 55.61 18.85 -21.01
CA GLY A 130 56.41 17.67 -21.40
C GLY A 130 55.71 16.33 -21.67
N SER A 131 55.37 16.10 -22.94
CA SER A 131 55.75 14.92 -23.75
C SER A 131 55.86 13.53 -23.08
N ASN A 132 54.98 12.58 -23.43
CA ASN A 132 55.31 11.48 -24.37
C ASN A 132 54.18 10.44 -24.56
N ASN A 133 53.80 10.27 -25.82
CA ASN A 133 53.44 9.06 -26.57
C ASN A 133 53.32 7.70 -25.82
N LYS A 134 52.13 7.06 -25.88
CA LYS A 134 51.85 5.81 -26.65
C LYS A 134 50.54 5.12 -26.23
N ASN A 135 49.82 4.64 -27.24
CA ASN A 135 48.83 3.55 -27.26
C ASN A 135 47.45 3.75 -26.61
N LYS A 136 46.47 4.10 -27.47
CA LYS A 136 45.07 3.69 -27.32
C LYS A 136 44.95 2.17 -27.55
N PRO A 137 44.03 1.50 -26.83
CA PRO A 137 42.96 0.83 -27.55
C PRO A 137 41.56 1.15 -27.02
N LYS A 138 40.60 0.89 -27.91
CA LYS A 138 39.17 1.19 -27.89
C LYS A 138 38.45 0.75 -26.61
N GLN A 139 37.65 1.63 -26.02
CA GLN A 139 36.61 1.26 -25.05
C GLN A 139 35.51 0.46 -25.78
N GLN A 140 35.42 -0.83 -25.49
CA GLN A 140 34.26 -1.66 -25.80
C GLN A 140 33.22 -1.53 -24.67
N GLN A 141 31.95 -1.57 -25.07
CA GLN A 141 30.75 -1.61 -24.23
C GLN A 141 30.86 -2.67 -23.10
N PRO A 142 30.23 -2.45 -21.92
CA PRO A 142 30.17 -3.48 -20.89
C PRO A 142 29.29 -4.65 -21.36
N ARG A 143 29.90 -5.83 -21.50
CA ARG A 143 29.19 -7.07 -21.81
C ARG A 143 28.40 -7.55 -20.59
N LEU A 144 27.14 -7.90 -20.78
CA LEU A 144 26.37 -8.77 -19.90
C LEU A 144 27.00 -10.17 -19.92
N PHE A 145 27.85 -10.49 -18.95
CA PHE A 145 28.18 -11.88 -18.63
C PHE A 145 28.26 -12.01 -17.11
N GLY A 146 27.35 -12.81 -16.54
CA GLY A 146 27.50 -13.34 -15.19
C GLY A 146 28.72 -14.26 -15.10
N PRO A 147 29.19 -14.60 -13.89
CA PRO A 147 30.38 -15.41 -13.71
C PRO A 147 30.20 -16.81 -14.33
N GLN A 148 31.22 -17.28 -15.05
CA GLN A 148 31.33 -18.65 -15.53
C GLN A 148 31.64 -19.57 -14.36
N TYR A 149 30.80 -20.58 -14.13
CA TYR A 149 30.99 -21.61 -13.12
C TYR A 149 31.53 -22.90 -13.74
N SER A 150 32.49 -23.53 -13.06
CA SER A 150 33.13 -24.79 -13.43
C SER A 150 32.17 -25.97 -13.27
N ALA A 151 31.83 -26.61 -14.39
CA ALA A 151 30.92 -27.74 -14.48
C ALA A 151 31.63 -29.08 -14.19
N THR A 152 31.87 -29.39 -12.92
CA THR A 152 32.22 -30.76 -12.50
C THR A 152 31.62 -31.00 -11.11
N ASP A 153 30.55 -31.81 -11.10
CA ASP A 153 29.86 -32.46 -9.97
C ASP A 153 28.37 -32.11 -9.79
N ILE A 154 27.60 -32.11 -10.89
CA ILE A 154 26.14 -32.26 -10.83
C ILE A 154 25.79 -33.70 -11.21
N LYS A 155 25.71 -34.58 -10.21
CA LYS A 155 25.14 -35.93 -10.35
C LYS A 155 23.78 -36.02 -9.65
N SER A 156 22.78 -35.36 -10.20
CA SER A 156 21.37 -35.74 -10.05
C SER A 156 20.47 -34.88 -10.93
N THR A 157 19.54 -35.53 -11.62
CA THR A 157 18.48 -34.88 -12.38
C THR A 157 17.33 -34.35 -11.50
N THR A 158 17.43 -34.37 -10.16
CA THR A 158 16.36 -33.89 -9.26
C THR A 158 16.84 -33.24 -7.95
N ASN A 159 18.04 -32.64 -7.89
CA ASN A 159 18.39 -31.80 -6.73
C ASN A 159 17.50 -30.55 -6.70
N LEU A 160 16.52 -30.52 -5.78
CA LEU A 160 15.55 -29.41 -5.67
C LEU A 160 16.14 -28.13 -5.07
N TRP A 161 17.30 -28.19 -4.43
CA TRP A 161 17.98 -27.04 -3.87
C TRP A 161 18.92 -26.35 -4.85
N ASP A 162 19.23 -26.98 -6.00
CA ASP A 162 20.06 -26.40 -7.04
C ASP A 162 19.35 -25.21 -7.71
N PRO A 163 19.90 -23.98 -7.63
CA PRO A 163 19.32 -22.80 -8.26
C PRO A 163 19.20 -22.92 -9.79
N VAL A 164 20.10 -23.66 -10.45
CA VAL A 164 20.06 -23.86 -11.90
C VAL A 164 18.89 -24.75 -12.27
N ASN A 165 18.73 -25.89 -11.59
CA ASN A 165 17.57 -26.74 -11.74
C ASN A 165 16.25 -26.00 -11.44
N ALA A 166 16.20 -25.24 -10.33
CA ALA A 166 15.04 -24.44 -9.96
C ALA A 166 14.69 -23.38 -11.01
N ALA A 167 15.69 -22.73 -11.61
CA ALA A 167 15.47 -21.72 -12.63
C ALA A 167 14.94 -22.28 -13.96
N VAL A 168 15.16 -23.56 -14.25
CA VAL A 168 14.68 -24.24 -15.47
C VAL A 168 13.33 -24.92 -15.23
N ASN A 169 13.21 -25.66 -14.13
CA ASN A 169 12.08 -26.56 -13.88
C ASN A 169 11.07 -26.02 -12.87
N ASN A 170 11.32 -24.85 -12.29
CA ASN A 170 10.43 -24.17 -11.36
C ASN A 170 10.37 -22.66 -11.67
N VAL A 171 10.23 -21.82 -10.65
CA VAL A 171 10.17 -20.36 -10.76
C VAL A 171 11.26 -19.74 -9.90
N ASN A 172 11.99 -18.78 -10.48
CA ASN A 172 12.94 -18.00 -9.72
C ASN A 172 12.22 -16.82 -9.03
N ILE A 173 12.30 -16.77 -7.70
CA ILE A 173 11.77 -15.67 -6.88
C ILE A 173 12.94 -14.81 -6.41
N ILE A 174 13.05 -13.59 -6.92
CA ILE A 174 14.12 -12.67 -6.53
C ILE A 174 13.76 -11.98 -5.21
N ARG A 175 14.57 -12.18 -4.14
CA ARG A 175 14.32 -11.61 -2.80
C ARG A 175 15.58 -10.92 -2.22
N PRO A 176 15.63 -9.58 -2.16
CA PRO A 176 16.84 -8.87 -1.72
C PRO A 176 17.34 -9.15 -0.28
N SER A 177 16.51 -9.63 0.64
CA SER A 177 16.85 -9.71 2.08
C SER A 177 17.07 -11.10 2.65
N HIS A 178 16.48 -12.15 2.07
CA HIS A 178 16.61 -13.53 2.59
C HIS A 178 17.84 -14.25 2.05
N ASP A 179 18.26 -13.90 0.83
CA ASP A 179 19.44 -14.46 0.18
C ASP A 179 20.72 -14.08 0.95
N ALA A 180 20.68 -12.99 1.73
CA ALA A 180 21.79 -12.52 2.55
C ALA A 180 22.13 -13.43 3.76
N TRP A 181 21.19 -14.27 4.21
CA TRP A 181 21.39 -15.18 5.36
C TRP A 181 21.72 -16.63 4.94
N GLY A 182 21.90 -16.89 3.65
CA GLY A 182 22.23 -18.23 3.14
C GLY A 182 21.13 -19.27 3.31
N ILE A 183 19.89 -18.84 3.59
CA ILE A 183 18.75 -19.75 3.80
C ILE A 183 18.31 -20.32 2.45
N GLY A 184 18.47 -21.63 2.28
CA GLY A 184 17.98 -22.36 1.12
C GLY A 184 16.46 -22.43 1.11
N LYS A 185 15.83 -22.36 -0.07
CA LYS A 185 14.37 -22.46 -0.18
C LYS A 185 13.92 -23.28 -1.39
N ILE A 186 12.92 -24.12 -1.16
CA ILE A 186 12.10 -24.75 -2.20
C ILE A 186 10.70 -24.17 -2.06
N VAL A 187 10.25 -23.40 -3.03
CA VAL A 187 8.90 -22.80 -2.99
C VAL A 187 7.97 -23.61 -3.89
N LEU A 188 6.79 -23.94 -3.37
CA LEU A 188 5.76 -24.74 -4.04
C LEU A 188 4.50 -23.90 -4.28
N ILE A 189 4.06 -23.15 -3.27
CA ILE A 189 2.95 -22.19 -3.38
C ILE A 189 3.37 -20.90 -2.67
N PHE A 190 3.01 -19.74 -3.23
CA PHE A 190 3.31 -18.45 -2.63
C PHE A 190 2.21 -17.42 -2.88
N ALA A 191 1.83 -16.64 -1.88
CA ALA A 191 0.84 -15.55 -2.00
C ALA A 191 1.45 -14.17 -1.76
N ASP A 192 0.81 -13.15 -2.34
CA ASP A 192 1.08 -11.75 -2.03
C ASP A 192 0.62 -11.37 -0.61
N ASP A 193 1.01 -10.18 -0.14
CA ASP A 193 0.78 -9.77 1.25
C ASP A 193 -0.69 -9.44 1.57
N PHE A 194 -1.54 -9.22 0.55
CA PHE A 194 -2.97 -8.94 0.67
C PHE A 194 -3.84 -10.12 0.29
N LEU A 195 -3.25 -11.28 -0.01
CA LEU A 195 -3.95 -12.49 -0.44
C LEU A 195 -4.85 -12.27 -1.68
N GLN A 196 -4.46 -11.37 -2.59
CA GLN A 196 -5.21 -11.17 -3.85
C GLN A 196 -5.05 -12.34 -4.81
N GLY A 197 -3.89 -13.01 -4.77
CA GLY A 197 -3.63 -14.21 -5.57
C GLY A 197 -2.60 -15.13 -4.93
N THR A 198 -2.80 -16.43 -5.16
CA THR A 198 -1.86 -17.50 -4.84
C THR A 198 -1.17 -17.96 -6.11
N TYR A 199 0.14 -18.08 -6.07
CA TYR A 199 0.96 -18.55 -7.17
C TYR A 199 1.36 -20.00 -6.92
N GLU A 200 0.85 -20.91 -7.75
CA GLU A 200 1.28 -22.31 -7.76
C GLU A 200 2.50 -22.46 -8.67
N LEU A 201 3.60 -22.94 -8.11
CA LEU A 201 4.83 -23.14 -8.87
C LEU A 201 4.81 -24.52 -9.57
N PRO A 202 5.57 -24.71 -10.67
CA PRO A 202 5.61 -25.96 -11.43
C PRO A 202 5.88 -27.21 -10.59
N TRP A 203 6.76 -27.14 -9.59
CA TRP A 203 7.00 -28.26 -8.69
C TRP A 203 5.80 -28.64 -7.81
N TRP A 204 4.84 -27.74 -7.61
CA TRP A 204 3.59 -28.12 -6.96
C TRP A 204 2.63 -28.79 -7.93
N HIS A 205 2.32 -28.15 -9.07
CA HIS A 205 1.24 -28.61 -9.94
C HIS A 205 1.67 -29.65 -10.99
N LEU A 206 2.94 -29.76 -11.38
CA LEU A 206 3.44 -30.77 -12.33
C LEU A 206 3.95 -32.06 -11.65
N ARG A 207 4.31 -32.01 -10.37
CA ARG A 207 4.94 -33.15 -9.67
C ARG A 207 3.98 -33.83 -8.69
N THR A 208 3.45 -34.98 -9.09
CA THR A 208 2.55 -35.82 -8.28
C THR A 208 3.24 -36.38 -7.04
N ASP A 209 4.52 -36.71 -7.13
CA ASP A 209 5.33 -37.26 -6.05
C ASP A 209 5.50 -36.27 -4.89
N ILE A 210 5.71 -34.98 -5.18
CA ILE A 210 5.74 -33.91 -4.16
C ILE A 210 4.39 -33.80 -3.46
N ARG A 211 3.27 -33.77 -4.22
CA ARG A 211 1.93 -33.70 -3.63
C ARG A 211 1.63 -34.90 -2.72
N GLN A 212 1.98 -36.10 -3.17
CA GLN A 212 1.82 -37.32 -2.36
C GLN A 212 2.70 -37.33 -1.11
N ALA A 213 3.87 -36.70 -1.16
CA ALA A 213 4.77 -36.60 -0.01
C ALA A 213 4.30 -35.56 1.02
N VAL A 214 3.56 -34.53 0.60
CA VAL A 214 2.97 -33.49 1.48
C VAL A 214 1.58 -33.91 2.02
N ALA A 215 0.85 -34.77 1.31
CA ALA A 215 -0.53 -35.17 1.68
C ALA A 215 -0.72 -35.57 3.15
N PRO A 216 0.15 -36.39 3.80
CA PRO A 216 -0.03 -36.74 5.21
C PRO A 216 -0.05 -35.53 6.16
N ILE A 217 0.67 -34.45 5.83
CA ILE A 217 0.66 -33.20 6.60
C ILE A 217 -0.70 -32.49 6.45
N LEU A 218 -1.24 -32.44 5.22
CA LEU A 218 -2.53 -31.81 4.96
C LEU A 218 -3.68 -32.60 5.61
N ASP A 219 -3.62 -33.93 5.55
CA ASP A 219 -4.60 -34.82 6.18
C ASP A 219 -4.60 -34.66 7.71
N CYS A 220 -3.41 -34.52 8.31
CA CYS A 220 -3.24 -34.24 9.74
C CYS A 220 -3.89 -32.92 10.17
N LEU A 221 -3.85 -31.91 9.28
CA LEU A 221 -4.44 -30.59 9.51
C LEU A 221 -5.91 -30.51 9.07
N GLN A 222 -6.42 -31.52 8.34
CA GLN A 222 -7.75 -31.54 7.73
C GLN A 222 -8.00 -30.39 6.75
N ILE A 223 -6.99 -29.97 5.98
CA ILE A 223 -7.11 -28.86 5.03
C ILE A 223 -7.04 -29.30 3.57
N GLN A 224 -7.76 -28.58 2.71
CA GLN A 224 -7.80 -28.75 1.27
C GLN A 224 -6.68 -27.93 0.59
N THR A 225 -6.26 -28.33 -0.61
CA THR A 225 -5.18 -27.64 -1.33
C THR A 225 -5.51 -26.20 -1.73
N ASN A 226 -6.80 -25.88 -1.94
CA ASN A 226 -7.25 -24.54 -2.30
C ASN A 226 -7.19 -23.53 -1.14
N GLN A 227 -7.03 -24.00 0.10
CA GLN A 227 -6.83 -23.16 1.28
C GLN A 227 -5.39 -22.71 1.46
N ILE A 228 -4.44 -23.38 0.80
CA ILE A 228 -3.02 -23.14 0.96
C ILE A 228 -2.65 -21.84 0.25
N VAL A 229 -2.05 -20.91 1.01
CA VAL A 229 -1.55 -19.64 0.46
C VAL A 229 -0.03 -19.62 0.37
N ARG A 230 0.67 -20.35 1.23
CA ARG A 230 2.13 -20.55 1.12
C ARG A 230 2.51 -21.96 1.49
N LEU A 231 3.40 -22.54 0.70
CA LEU A 231 3.99 -23.85 0.94
C LEU A 231 5.43 -23.82 0.46
N LEU A 232 6.37 -23.97 1.39
CA LEU A 232 7.79 -23.97 1.08
C LEU A 232 8.58 -24.83 2.05
N LEU A 233 9.77 -25.26 1.63
CA LEU A 233 10.79 -25.80 2.52
C LEU A 233 11.91 -24.78 2.69
N ALA A 234 12.37 -24.61 3.92
CA ALA A 234 13.46 -23.72 4.28
C ALA A 234 14.62 -24.51 4.92
N SER A 235 15.81 -24.42 4.32
CA SER A 235 17.05 -25.01 4.84
C SER A 235 17.84 -23.93 5.60
N LEU A 236 18.00 -24.09 6.92
CA LEU A 236 18.79 -23.19 7.75
C LEU A 236 20.19 -23.78 8.01
N PRO A 237 21.28 -23.05 7.71
CA PRO A 237 22.65 -23.51 8.00
C PRO A 237 22.92 -23.72 9.50
N PRO A 238 23.95 -24.53 9.85
CA PRO A 238 24.45 -24.61 11.21
C PRO A 238 24.94 -23.23 11.70
N GLY A 239 24.82 -22.96 12.99
CA GLY A 239 25.26 -21.70 13.60
C GLY A 239 24.44 -20.46 13.25
N THR A 240 23.35 -20.61 12.49
CA THR A 240 22.53 -19.47 12.05
C THR A 240 21.38 -19.20 13.02
N THR A 241 21.12 -17.91 13.29
CA THR A 241 20.01 -17.43 14.11
C THR A 241 19.10 -16.52 13.30
N ILE A 242 17.81 -16.82 13.31
CA ILE A 242 16.77 -15.86 12.98
C ILE A 242 16.39 -15.17 14.29
N PRO A 243 16.69 -13.86 14.42
CA PRO A 243 16.55 -13.17 15.68
C PRO A 243 15.09 -13.04 16.11
N LEU A 244 14.88 -12.71 17.38
CA LEU A 244 13.54 -12.56 17.94
C LEU A 244 12.72 -11.48 17.21
N HIS A 245 11.64 -11.89 16.57
CA HIS A 245 10.80 -11.05 15.72
C HIS A 245 9.32 -11.45 15.82
N GLN A 246 8.48 -10.71 15.12
CA GLN A 246 7.07 -11.00 14.86
C GLN A 246 6.87 -10.85 13.35
N ASP A 247 6.01 -11.67 12.77
CA ASP A 247 5.69 -11.56 11.35
C ASP A 247 4.95 -10.26 11.07
N SER A 248 5.09 -9.74 9.84
CA SER A 248 4.40 -8.53 9.39
C SER A 248 3.77 -8.76 8.02
N GLY A 249 2.70 -8.00 7.73
CA GLY A 249 1.93 -8.09 6.50
C GLY A 249 0.45 -8.36 6.76
N ALA A 250 -0.42 -7.96 5.83
CA ALA A 250 -1.88 -8.08 6.00
C ALA A 250 -2.35 -9.56 6.04
N TRP A 251 -1.64 -10.46 5.36
CA TRP A 251 -1.90 -11.91 5.37
C TRP A 251 -1.70 -12.57 6.74
N VAL A 252 -0.89 -11.98 7.64
CA VAL A 252 -0.50 -12.58 8.93
C VAL A 252 -1.69 -12.87 9.83
N CYS A 253 -2.63 -11.92 9.93
CA CYS A 253 -3.85 -12.06 10.73
C CYS A 253 -4.94 -12.90 10.05
N GLN A 254 -4.76 -13.26 8.77
CA GLN A 254 -5.75 -13.96 7.96
C GLN A 254 -5.40 -15.43 7.73
N THR A 255 -4.29 -15.91 8.31
CA THR A 255 -3.74 -17.24 8.00
C THR A 255 -3.28 -17.99 9.25
N HIS A 256 -3.23 -19.30 9.11
CA HIS A 256 -2.56 -20.22 10.04
C HIS A 256 -1.18 -20.54 9.51
N ARG A 257 -0.17 -20.52 10.37
CA ARG A 257 1.19 -20.91 10.05
C ARG A 257 1.56 -22.18 10.77
N VAL A 258 1.88 -23.19 9.98
CA VAL A 258 2.32 -24.50 10.45
C VAL A 258 3.76 -24.72 10.04
N HIS A 259 4.53 -25.24 10.99
CA HIS A 259 5.88 -25.73 10.76
C HIS A 259 5.91 -27.24 10.94
N VAL A 260 6.63 -27.90 10.04
CA VAL A 260 6.91 -29.34 10.13
C VAL A 260 8.42 -29.54 9.95
N PRO A 261 9.17 -29.95 10.98
CA PRO A 261 10.57 -30.34 10.83
C PRO A 261 10.66 -31.54 9.88
N ILE A 262 11.40 -31.40 8.78
CA ILE A 262 11.59 -32.44 7.77
C ILE A 262 12.96 -33.08 7.94
N ILE A 263 14.04 -32.31 7.96
CA ILE A 263 15.39 -32.81 8.22
C ILE A 263 15.92 -32.09 9.45
N VAL A 264 16.02 -32.81 10.57
CA VAL A 264 16.65 -32.35 11.81
C VAL A 264 17.34 -33.56 12.43
N THR A 265 18.67 -33.59 12.38
CA THR A 265 19.48 -34.72 12.87
C THR A 265 19.60 -34.71 14.39
N GLU A 266 19.69 -33.53 15.00
CA GLU A 266 19.87 -33.31 16.44
C GLU A 266 18.78 -32.34 16.96
N PRO A 267 17.53 -32.79 17.15
CA PRO A 267 16.42 -31.92 17.56
C PRO A 267 16.66 -31.20 18.90
N ASP A 268 17.39 -31.84 19.80
CA ASP A 268 17.83 -31.34 21.10
C ASP A 268 18.83 -30.17 20.99
N LYS A 269 19.43 -29.95 19.82
CA LYS A 269 20.29 -28.77 19.53
C LYS A 269 19.55 -27.66 18.77
N ILE A 270 18.24 -27.77 18.55
CA ILE A 270 17.46 -26.70 17.91
C ILE A 270 16.73 -25.88 18.97
N MET A 271 16.95 -24.57 18.96
CA MET A 271 16.28 -23.61 19.83
C MET A 271 15.22 -22.85 19.02
N PHE A 272 14.05 -23.45 18.82
CA PHE A 272 12.87 -22.76 18.27
C PHE A 272 12.00 -22.27 19.42
N ARG A 273 11.79 -20.96 19.53
CA ARG A 273 11.03 -20.34 20.63
C ARG A 273 9.84 -19.54 20.12
N VAL A 274 8.69 -19.65 20.78
CA VAL A 274 7.48 -18.85 20.53
C VAL A 274 6.85 -18.45 21.86
N GLY A 275 6.33 -17.23 21.96
CA GLY A 275 5.65 -16.73 23.17
C GLY A 275 4.96 -15.40 22.92
N LEU A 276 4.02 -15.03 23.80
CA LEU A 276 3.31 -13.74 23.71
C LEU A 276 4.28 -12.57 23.93
N THR A 277 5.22 -12.75 24.87
CA THR A 277 6.27 -11.79 25.22
C THR A 277 7.65 -12.43 25.21
N ASP A 278 8.69 -11.61 25.26
CA ASP A 278 10.09 -12.05 25.33
C ASP A 278 10.36 -12.91 26.58
N GLN A 279 9.63 -12.67 27.67
CA GLN A 279 9.74 -13.41 28.94
C GLN A 279 8.96 -14.74 28.93
N GLN A 280 7.94 -14.87 28.09
CA GLN A 280 7.06 -16.04 28.00
C GLN A 280 7.41 -16.97 26.83
N LEU A 281 8.60 -16.82 26.26
CA LEU A 281 9.09 -17.70 25.20
C LEU A 281 9.14 -19.15 25.71
N GLN A 282 8.59 -20.06 24.91
CA GLN A 282 8.63 -21.50 25.14
C GLN A 282 9.36 -22.20 24.01
N ARG A 283 10.17 -23.21 24.36
CA ARG A 283 10.90 -24.00 23.37
C ARG A 283 9.99 -25.08 22.77
N ILE A 284 9.95 -25.15 21.45
CA ILE A 284 9.16 -26.13 20.69
C ILE A 284 10.04 -27.31 20.28
N ASP A 285 9.51 -28.53 20.43
CA ASP A 285 10.14 -29.76 19.93
C ASP A 285 10.24 -29.74 18.39
N CYS A 286 11.47 -29.86 17.87
CA CYS A 286 11.75 -29.87 16.43
C CYS A 286 12.05 -31.29 15.89
N THR A 287 11.61 -32.34 16.59
CA THR A 287 11.73 -33.72 16.09
C THR A 287 11.05 -33.87 14.73
N PRO A 288 11.68 -34.54 13.75
CA PRO A 288 11.09 -34.74 12.42
C PRO A 288 9.66 -35.29 12.47
N GLY A 289 8.78 -34.68 11.68
CA GLY A 289 7.36 -35.02 11.60
C GLY A 289 6.45 -34.40 12.65
N HIS A 290 6.96 -33.66 13.65
CA HIS A 290 6.11 -32.89 14.57
C HIS A 290 5.43 -31.72 13.83
N VAL A 291 4.10 -31.74 13.78
CA VAL A 291 3.30 -30.67 13.15
C VAL A 291 2.88 -29.71 14.23
N PHE A 292 3.34 -28.46 14.17
CA PHE A 292 2.94 -27.44 15.14
C PHE A 292 2.50 -26.15 14.45
N GLU A 293 1.42 -25.57 14.96
CA GLU A 293 0.93 -24.27 14.55
C GLU A 293 1.48 -23.20 15.48
N MET A 294 1.89 -22.05 14.95
CA MET A 294 2.20 -20.87 15.75
C MET A 294 1.23 -19.73 15.46
N ASN A 295 0.95 -18.93 16.48
CA ASN A 295 0.29 -17.66 16.30
C ASN A 295 1.31 -16.65 15.76
N ASN A 296 1.16 -16.25 14.51
CA ASN A 296 2.11 -15.37 13.82
C ASN A 296 2.21 -13.96 14.41
N GLN A 297 1.26 -13.57 15.26
CA GLN A 297 1.30 -12.32 16.02
C GLN A 297 2.15 -12.43 17.30
N CYS A 298 2.63 -13.63 17.64
CA CYS A 298 3.50 -13.86 18.78
C CYS A 298 4.98 -13.67 18.42
N ARG A 299 5.76 -13.33 19.44
CA ARG A 299 7.22 -13.20 19.35
C ARG A 299 7.83 -14.58 19.16
N HIS A 300 8.74 -14.70 18.20
CA HIS A 300 9.41 -15.96 17.91
C HIS A 300 10.83 -15.80 17.38
N ALA A 301 11.67 -16.80 17.65
CA ALA A 301 13.07 -16.85 17.27
C ALA A 301 13.47 -18.30 16.97
N VAL A 302 14.49 -18.48 16.12
CA VAL A 302 15.08 -19.81 15.94
C VAL A 302 16.59 -19.74 15.78
N SER A 303 17.29 -20.55 16.57
CA SER A 303 18.74 -20.78 16.44
C SER A 303 19.01 -22.24 16.11
N ASN A 304 19.76 -22.48 15.03
CA ASN A 304 20.29 -23.81 14.72
C ASN A 304 21.65 -23.98 15.41
N CYS A 305 21.68 -24.60 16.58
CA CYS A 305 22.90 -24.86 17.32
C CYS A 305 23.50 -26.24 17.02
N SER A 306 22.95 -26.97 16.04
CA SER A 306 23.53 -28.23 15.56
C SER A 306 24.65 -27.96 14.55
N ASP A 307 25.42 -29.00 14.25
CA ASP A 307 26.51 -28.96 13.28
C ASP A 307 26.05 -29.28 11.84
N ASP A 308 24.74 -29.53 11.63
CA ASP A 308 24.16 -29.78 10.32
C ASP A 308 23.09 -28.74 9.96
N TYR A 309 22.72 -28.70 8.68
CA TYR A 309 21.58 -27.94 8.20
C TYR A 309 20.28 -28.56 8.72
N ARG A 310 19.29 -27.71 9.01
CA ARG A 310 17.91 -28.15 9.28
C ARG A 310 16.96 -27.71 8.20
N VAL A 311 16.03 -28.59 7.80
CA VAL A 311 14.97 -28.30 6.84
C VAL A 311 13.63 -28.36 7.53
N HIS A 312 12.86 -27.28 7.48
CA HIS A 312 11.46 -27.26 7.89
C HIS A 312 10.57 -26.97 6.67
N LEU A 313 9.43 -27.64 6.60
CA LEU A 313 8.32 -27.23 5.77
C LEU A 313 7.54 -26.15 6.52
N ILE A 314 7.20 -25.07 5.81
CA ILE A 314 6.38 -23.97 6.29
C ILE A 314 5.14 -23.92 5.41
N LEU A 315 3.98 -23.94 6.05
CA LEU A 315 2.67 -23.96 5.43
C LEU A 315 1.82 -22.85 6.02
N ASP A 316 1.40 -21.91 5.16
CA ASP A 316 0.38 -20.92 5.53
C ASP A 316 -0.93 -21.26 4.81
N TYR A 317 -2.06 -21.29 5.53
CA TYR A 317 -3.38 -21.57 4.97
C TYR A 317 -4.48 -20.69 5.56
N THR A 318 -5.61 -20.57 4.87
CA THR A 318 -6.81 -19.84 5.30
C THR A 318 -7.87 -20.83 5.81
N SER A 319 -8.64 -20.47 6.83
CA SER A 319 -9.76 -21.31 7.29
C SER A 319 -10.84 -21.40 6.21
N SER A 320 -11.50 -22.55 6.11
CA SER A 320 -12.62 -22.76 5.17
C SER A 320 -13.90 -22.08 5.67
N SER A 321 -13.92 -20.76 5.72
CA SER A 321 -15.14 -20.04 6.09
C SER A 321 -15.99 -19.80 4.83
N SER A 322 -16.89 -20.76 4.57
CA SER A 322 -17.99 -20.75 3.60
C SER A 322 -17.73 -21.30 2.20
N SER A 323 -17.57 -22.63 2.10
CA SER A 323 -18.03 -23.35 0.91
C SER A 323 -19.46 -23.88 1.18
N ASN A 324 -20.43 -23.34 0.45
CA ASN A 324 -21.79 -23.86 0.27
C ASN A 324 -22.64 -24.18 1.52
N ASN A 325 -23.38 -23.19 2.01
CA ASN A 325 -24.71 -23.43 2.59
C ASN A 325 -25.74 -22.58 1.84
N ASN A 326 -26.20 -23.10 0.72
CA ASN A 326 -27.25 -22.49 -0.12
C ASN A 326 -28.66 -22.68 0.48
N ASN A 327 -28.79 -22.78 1.80
CA ASN A 327 -30.05 -22.86 2.53
C ASN A 327 -29.82 -22.40 3.97
N ASN A 328 -29.97 -21.10 4.24
CA ASN A 328 -30.60 -20.58 5.45
C ASN A 328 -30.65 -19.04 5.39
N ASN A 329 -31.86 -18.51 5.23
CA ASN A 329 -32.19 -17.13 5.53
C ASN A 329 -31.97 -16.88 7.03
N ASN A 330 -30.84 -16.30 7.41
CA ASN A 330 -30.69 -15.60 8.69
C ASN A 330 -29.67 -14.45 8.51
N ASN A 331 -30.21 -13.25 8.31
CA ASN A 331 -29.48 -11.99 8.17
C ASN A 331 -28.98 -11.51 9.53
N ASN A 332 -27.88 -12.05 10.06
CA ASN A 332 -27.25 -11.45 11.25
C ASN A 332 -25.75 -11.77 11.47
N ASN A 333 -24.94 -11.96 10.42
CA ASN A 333 -23.48 -12.00 10.57
C ASN A 333 -22.81 -10.95 9.68
N ASN A 334 -22.11 -9.99 10.30
CA ASN A 334 -21.15 -9.05 9.69
C ASN A 334 -19.85 -9.77 9.25
N GLU A 335 -19.96 -10.94 8.63
CA GLU A 335 -18.80 -11.65 8.09
C GLU A 335 -18.67 -11.33 6.61
N ARG A 336 -17.59 -10.62 6.25
CA ARG A 336 -17.29 -10.29 4.86
C ARG A 336 -17.19 -11.59 4.05
N PRO A 337 -17.86 -11.71 2.90
CA PRO A 337 -17.67 -12.87 2.02
C PRO A 337 -16.18 -12.96 1.65
N GLN A 338 -15.50 -14.03 2.05
CA GLN A 338 -14.11 -14.26 1.66
C GLN A 338 -14.07 -14.41 0.13
N GLN A 339 -13.34 -13.51 -0.53
CA GLN A 339 -13.10 -13.61 -1.96
C GLN A 339 -12.41 -14.95 -2.24
N GLN A 340 -12.93 -15.72 -3.18
CA GLN A 340 -12.32 -16.98 -3.61
C GLN A 340 -10.88 -16.69 -4.07
N LEU A 341 -9.88 -17.23 -3.35
CA LEU A 341 -8.47 -17.02 -3.65
C LEU A 341 -8.19 -17.39 -5.11
N GLN A 342 -7.67 -16.45 -5.90
CA GLN A 342 -7.30 -16.72 -7.28
C GLN A 342 -6.01 -17.53 -7.31
N HIS A 343 -6.08 -18.78 -7.79
CA HIS A 343 -4.91 -19.63 -7.97
C HIS A 343 -4.33 -19.48 -9.38
N VAL A 344 -3.14 -18.88 -9.46
CA VAL A 344 -2.38 -18.66 -10.70
C VAL A 344 -1.29 -19.71 -10.82
N LYS A 345 -1.45 -20.62 -11.78
CA LYS A 345 -0.40 -21.59 -12.15
C LYS A 345 0.68 -20.90 -12.97
N LEU A 346 1.94 -21.12 -12.57
CA LEU A 346 3.10 -20.55 -13.23
C LEU A 346 3.75 -21.56 -14.16
N ASP A 347 4.30 -21.08 -15.27
CA ASP A 347 5.05 -21.92 -16.20
C ASP A 347 6.50 -22.11 -15.71
N PRO A 348 7.15 -23.25 -16.04
CA PRO A 348 8.58 -23.43 -15.81
C PRO A 348 9.41 -22.30 -16.42
N GLY A 349 10.38 -21.79 -15.66
CA GLY A 349 11.27 -20.70 -16.08
C GLY A 349 10.70 -19.29 -15.89
N GLU A 350 9.47 -19.15 -15.36
CA GLU A 350 8.96 -17.83 -14.97
C GLU A 350 9.80 -17.17 -13.87
N LYS A 351 9.68 -15.85 -13.80
CA LYS A 351 10.31 -15.02 -12.78
C LYS A 351 9.26 -14.25 -12.01
N LEU A 352 9.28 -14.41 -10.69
CA LEU A 352 8.53 -13.57 -9.76
C LEU A 352 9.46 -12.53 -9.15
N LEU A 353 9.01 -11.28 -9.16
CA LEU A 353 9.65 -10.16 -8.51
C LEU A 353 8.93 -9.89 -7.20
N GLN A 354 9.59 -10.21 -6.08
CA GLN A 354 9.04 -9.89 -4.76
C GLN A 354 9.70 -8.62 -4.22
N THR A 355 8.87 -7.68 -3.76
CA THR A 355 9.29 -6.53 -2.96
C THR A 355 8.71 -6.65 -1.54
N ARG A 356 8.92 -5.62 -0.70
CA ARG A 356 8.18 -5.50 0.57
C ARG A 356 6.71 -5.10 0.40
N ARG A 357 6.28 -4.78 -0.81
CA ARG A 357 4.95 -4.25 -1.11
C ARG A 357 4.12 -5.23 -1.93
N SER A 358 4.75 -5.92 -2.88
CA SER A 358 4.07 -6.71 -3.91
C SER A 358 4.85 -7.95 -4.32
N VAL A 359 4.13 -8.87 -4.96
CA VAL A 359 4.67 -10.02 -5.70
C VAL A 359 4.13 -9.92 -7.12
N ASP A 360 5.02 -9.76 -8.10
CA ASP A 360 4.65 -9.53 -9.48
C ASP A 360 5.33 -10.51 -10.43
N ARG A 361 4.59 -10.95 -11.45
CA ARG A 361 5.17 -11.75 -12.54
C ARG A 361 5.93 -10.83 -13.49
N LEU A 362 7.19 -11.14 -13.79
CA LEU A 362 8.00 -10.34 -14.72
C LEU A 362 7.36 -10.24 -16.11
N ARG A 363 6.63 -11.28 -16.55
CA ARG A 363 5.90 -11.27 -17.83
C ARG A 363 4.81 -10.19 -17.90
N ASN A 364 4.31 -9.71 -16.76
CA ASN A 364 3.29 -8.67 -16.66
C ASN A 364 3.89 -7.26 -16.56
N GLN A 365 5.21 -7.11 -16.72
CA GLN A 365 5.84 -5.79 -16.62
C GLN A 365 5.16 -4.76 -17.56
N GLY A 366 4.90 -3.57 -17.02
CA GLY A 366 4.25 -2.47 -17.74
C GLY A 366 2.75 -2.65 -17.96
N SER A 367 2.10 -3.69 -17.44
CA SER A 367 0.64 -3.87 -17.58
C SER A 367 -0.17 -2.82 -16.84
N ARG A 368 0.41 -2.17 -15.82
CA ARG A 368 -0.17 -1.00 -15.14
C ARG A 368 0.62 0.26 -15.50
N PRO A 369 0.08 1.16 -16.33
CA PRO A 369 0.75 2.40 -16.68
C PRO A 369 0.72 3.43 -15.55
N THR A 370 1.62 4.42 -15.62
CA THR A 370 1.84 5.45 -14.61
C THR A 370 1.69 6.85 -15.21
N PRO A 371 0.85 7.74 -14.65
CA PRO A 371 0.07 7.57 -13.42
C PRO A 371 -1.18 6.70 -13.62
N SER A 372 -1.61 6.06 -12.54
CA SER A 372 -2.83 5.22 -12.49
C SER A 372 -4.06 6.00 -12.02
N PHE A 373 -3.86 7.07 -11.23
CA PHE A 373 -4.95 7.93 -10.77
C PHE A 373 -4.53 9.40 -10.69
N LEU A 374 -5.51 10.31 -10.68
CA LEU A 374 -5.33 11.74 -10.45
C LEU A 374 -6.40 12.26 -9.48
N ILE A 375 -5.97 12.93 -8.40
CA ILE A 375 -6.85 13.74 -7.54
C ILE A 375 -6.91 15.14 -8.16
N LEU A 376 -8.03 15.44 -8.81
CA LEU A 376 -8.17 16.62 -9.67
C LEU A 376 -8.39 17.91 -8.89
N GLY A 377 -8.99 17.85 -7.70
CA GLY A 377 -9.44 19.02 -6.97
C GLY A 377 -10.66 18.69 -6.12
N ALA A 378 -11.38 19.68 -5.61
CA ALA A 378 -11.16 21.11 -5.71
C ALA A 378 -10.02 21.60 -4.81
N GLN A 379 -9.37 22.67 -5.24
CA GLN A 379 -8.44 23.40 -4.38
C GLN A 379 -9.18 23.86 -3.12
N LYS A 380 -8.56 23.63 -1.95
CA LYS A 380 -9.13 23.93 -0.61
C LYS A 380 -10.30 23.02 -0.17
N ALA A 381 -10.48 21.88 -0.83
CA ALA A 381 -11.45 20.87 -0.44
C ALA A 381 -10.85 19.68 0.36
N GLY A 382 -9.61 19.77 0.84
CA GLY A 382 -8.99 18.68 1.64
C GLY A 382 -8.22 17.63 0.82
N THR A 383 -7.84 17.96 -0.42
CA THR A 383 -7.07 17.06 -1.31
C THR A 383 -5.76 16.56 -0.70
N THR A 384 -5.13 17.35 0.18
CA THR A 384 -3.93 16.93 0.90
C THR A 384 -4.23 15.78 1.86
N SER A 385 -5.31 15.86 2.65
CA SER A 385 -5.69 14.79 3.57
C SER A 385 -5.97 13.50 2.81
N LEU A 386 -6.81 13.56 1.75
CA LEU A 386 -7.10 12.42 0.89
C LEU A 386 -5.82 11.78 0.32
N TYR A 387 -4.91 12.61 -0.20
CA TYR A 387 -3.63 12.15 -0.71
C TYR A 387 -2.81 11.43 0.37
N GLU A 388 -2.67 12.01 1.56
CA GLU A 388 -1.90 11.40 2.65
C GLU A 388 -2.53 10.09 3.17
N TYR A 389 -3.86 10.00 3.22
CA TYR A 389 -4.54 8.73 3.52
C TYR A 389 -4.24 7.66 2.46
N MET A 390 -4.29 8.01 1.18
CA MET A 390 -3.93 7.08 0.09
C MET A 390 -2.48 6.60 0.22
N MET A 391 -1.55 7.49 0.58
CA MET A 391 -0.12 7.15 0.68
C MET A 391 0.21 6.21 1.85
N GLN A 392 -0.74 5.92 2.74
CA GLN A 392 -0.56 4.90 3.77
C GLN A 392 -0.64 3.48 3.20
N HIS A 393 -1.35 3.27 2.08
CA HIS A 393 -1.51 1.96 1.50
C HIS A 393 -0.17 1.45 0.92
N PRO A 394 0.30 0.23 1.29
CA PRO A 394 1.58 -0.33 0.82
C PRO A 394 1.77 -0.42 -0.70
N LEU A 395 0.70 -0.59 -1.48
CA LEU A 395 0.74 -0.68 -2.94
C LEU A 395 0.65 0.68 -3.64
N ILE A 396 0.42 1.76 -2.91
CA ILE A 396 0.43 3.11 -3.48
C ILE A 396 1.82 3.72 -3.24
N VAL A 397 2.55 3.92 -4.32
CA VAL A 397 3.90 4.50 -4.29
C VAL A 397 3.81 6.01 -4.43
N ARG A 398 4.40 6.73 -3.47
CA ARG A 398 4.50 8.19 -3.52
C ARG A 398 5.18 8.62 -4.83
N PRO A 399 4.60 9.55 -5.61
CA PRO A 399 5.34 10.19 -6.69
C PRO A 399 6.56 10.93 -6.12
N LYS A 400 7.55 11.22 -6.97
CA LYS A 400 8.72 12.04 -6.60
C LYS A 400 8.31 13.44 -6.17
N ARG A 401 7.13 13.89 -6.62
CA ARG A 401 6.55 15.18 -6.31
C ARG A 401 5.02 15.09 -6.31
N ARG A 402 4.39 15.54 -5.24
CA ARG A 402 2.96 15.90 -5.22
C ARG A 402 2.77 17.27 -5.87
N GLU A 403 1.61 17.49 -6.47
CA GLU A 403 1.31 18.70 -7.23
C GLU A 403 2.34 18.82 -8.37
N THR A 404 2.31 17.85 -9.28
CA THR A 404 3.30 17.75 -10.37
C THR A 404 3.23 18.97 -11.26
N HIS A 405 2.02 19.49 -11.50
CA HIS A 405 1.78 20.62 -12.38
C HIS A 405 2.35 20.44 -13.80
N CYS A 406 2.60 19.19 -14.19
CA CYS A 406 3.15 18.86 -15.48
C CYS A 406 2.20 19.20 -16.63
N LEU A 407 0.87 19.22 -16.39
CA LEU A 407 -0.16 19.50 -17.40
C LEU A 407 -0.65 20.96 -17.42
N ASP A 408 -0.25 21.80 -16.47
CA ASP A 408 -0.61 23.22 -16.42
C ASP A 408 0.63 24.12 -16.58
N TRP A 409 1.25 24.60 -15.50
CA TRP A 409 2.29 25.62 -15.55
C TRP A 409 3.72 25.07 -15.71
N ARG A 410 3.95 23.77 -15.45
CA ARG A 410 5.23 23.09 -15.81
C ARG A 410 5.19 22.41 -17.16
N TRP A 411 4.15 22.66 -17.95
CA TRP A 411 4.08 22.17 -19.31
C TRP A 411 5.23 22.72 -20.16
N LYS A 412 5.90 21.87 -20.92
CA LYS A 412 7.07 22.23 -21.72
C LYS A 412 6.66 22.58 -23.16
N GLU A 413 6.19 23.81 -23.35
CA GLU A 413 5.79 24.36 -24.67
C GLU A 413 6.87 24.22 -25.75
N GLU A 414 8.15 24.37 -25.39
CA GLU A 414 9.28 24.22 -26.30
C GLU A 414 9.33 22.82 -26.94
N ILE A 415 9.03 21.78 -26.15
CA ILE A 415 8.96 20.40 -26.63
C ILE A 415 7.73 20.22 -27.52
N ALA A 416 6.60 20.84 -27.15
CA ALA A 416 5.35 20.75 -27.93
C ALA A 416 5.44 21.40 -29.33
N LYS A 417 6.33 22.39 -29.52
CA LYS A 417 6.48 23.14 -30.78
C LYS A 417 7.63 22.65 -31.68
N GLY A 418 8.37 21.62 -31.26
CA GLY A 418 9.48 21.05 -32.03
C GLY A 418 9.03 20.18 -33.21
N SER A 419 9.82 20.15 -34.29
CA SER A 419 9.38 19.63 -35.60
C SER A 419 9.43 18.11 -35.81
N ASN A 420 9.93 17.27 -34.88
CA ASN A 420 10.08 15.82 -35.17
C ASN A 420 9.81 14.81 -34.02
N PHE A 421 9.60 15.18 -32.75
CA PHE A 421 9.51 14.20 -31.64
C PHE A 421 8.75 14.67 -30.37
N THR A 422 7.49 15.12 -30.47
CA THR A 422 6.84 15.89 -29.38
C THR A 422 6.15 15.07 -28.28
N GLU A 423 5.20 14.18 -28.60
CA GLU A 423 4.35 13.51 -27.59
C GLU A 423 5.11 12.60 -26.63
N LYS A 424 6.06 11.81 -27.16
CA LYS A 424 6.90 10.92 -26.37
C LYS A 424 7.78 11.70 -25.39
N GLN A 425 8.39 12.81 -25.84
CA GLN A 425 9.23 13.65 -24.97
C GLN A 425 8.41 14.37 -23.91
N LEU A 426 7.20 14.83 -24.25
CA LEU A 426 6.26 15.41 -23.30
C LEU A 426 5.82 14.39 -22.23
N ARG A 427 5.55 13.16 -22.65
CA ARG A 427 5.28 12.05 -21.74
C ARG A 427 6.46 11.76 -20.84
N GLU A 428 7.67 11.61 -21.39
CA GLU A 428 8.90 11.39 -20.61
C GLU A 428 9.12 12.52 -19.59
N HIS A 429 8.88 13.78 -19.97
CA HIS A 429 8.92 14.92 -19.04
C HIS A 429 7.90 14.79 -17.91
N CYS A 430 6.66 14.42 -18.21
CA CYS A 430 5.62 14.21 -17.19
C CYS A 430 5.95 12.99 -16.30
N GLU A 431 6.57 11.95 -16.86
CA GLU A 431 7.01 10.75 -16.14
C GLU A 431 8.15 11.03 -15.14
N LEU A 432 8.94 12.11 -15.33
CA LEU A 432 10.00 12.50 -14.39
C LEU A 432 9.49 12.75 -12.95
N PHE A 433 8.20 13.06 -12.80
CA PHE A 433 7.58 13.29 -11.50
C PHE A 433 7.15 12.01 -10.78
N TYR A 434 7.27 10.85 -11.44
CA TYR A 434 6.88 9.54 -10.91
C TYR A 434 8.06 8.57 -10.87
N GLU A 435 7.89 7.45 -10.17
CA GLU A 435 8.85 6.33 -10.13
C GLU A 435 8.60 5.31 -11.26
N THR A 436 8.33 5.79 -12.48
CA THR A 436 7.85 4.98 -13.61
C THR A 436 8.73 3.76 -13.90
N GLN A 437 10.07 3.91 -13.87
CA GLN A 437 10.98 2.80 -14.18
C GLN A 437 10.93 1.68 -13.14
N ALA A 438 10.76 2.03 -11.86
CA ALA A 438 10.58 1.04 -10.79
C ALA A 438 9.19 0.40 -10.88
N LEU A 439 8.15 1.21 -11.05
CA LEU A 439 6.75 0.75 -11.15
C LEU A 439 6.48 -0.14 -12.36
N LYS A 440 7.22 0.05 -13.47
CA LYS A 440 7.11 -0.81 -14.65
C LYS A 440 7.33 -2.29 -14.34
N LEU A 441 8.16 -2.61 -13.35
CA LEU A 441 8.42 -3.98 -12.93
C LEU A 441 7.40 -4.52 -11.91
N HIS A 442 6.55 -3.65 -11.35
CA HIS A 442 5.68 -3.95 -10.23
C HIS A 442 4.22 -3.53 -10.50
N PRO A 443 3.53 -4.17 -11.45
CA PRO A 443 2.17 -3.80 -11.85
C PRO A 443 1.11 -3.91 -10.74
N SER A 444 1.36 -4.59 -9.63
CA SER A 444 0.50 -4.55 -8.44
C SER A 444 0.57 -3.21 -7.71
N CYS A 445 1.69 -2.50 -7.81
CA CYS A 445 1.84 -1.16 -7.25
C CYS A 445 1.27 -0.12 -8.23
N CYS A 446 0.68 0.95 -7.69
CA CYS A 446 0.22 2.09 -8.47
C CYS A 446 0.79 3.41 -7.93
N THR A 447 0.64 4.49 -8.71
CA THR A 447 0.97 5.84 -8.28
C THR A 447 0.04 6.84 -8.96
N GLY A 448 -0.03 8.04 -8.40
CA GLY A 448 -0.87 9.10 -8.93
C GLY A 448 -0.45 10.45 -8.37
N ASP A 449 -1.13 11.48 -8.83
CA ASP A 449 -0.85 12.87 -8.45
C ASP A 449 -2.09 13.53 -7.85
N SER A 450 -1.86 14.55 -7.04
CA SER A 450 -2.88 15.46 -6.54
C SER A 450 -2.50 16.86 -7.03
N THR A 451 -3.03 17.32 -8.15
CA THR A 451 -2.90 18.71 -8.61
C THR A 451 -4.28 19.35 -8.72
N PRO A 452 -4.74 20.05 -7.66
CA PRO A 452 -6.10 20.61 -7.60
C PRO A 452 -6.43 21.67 -8.68
N SER A 453 -5.41 22.27 -9.31
CA SER A 453 -5.59 23.23 -10.40
C SER A 453 -6.03 22.55 -11.71
N TYR A 454 -5.79 21.24 -11.86
CA TYR A 454 -6.15 20.52 -13.08
C TYR A 454 -7.64 20.57 -13.35
N TRP A 455 -8.48 20.42 -12.32
CA TRP A 455 -9.93 20.37 -12.50
C TRP A 455 -10.50 21.64 -13.16
N LEU A 456 -10.06 22.82 -12.70
CA LEU A 456 -10.55 24.11 -13.19
C LEU A 456 -10.12 24.37 -14.64
N ASP A 457 -8.84 24.16 -14.94
CA ASP A 457 -8.24 24.50 -16.24
C ASP A 457 -8.41 23.38 -17.29
N SER A 458 -9.65 22.90 -17.42
CA SER A 458 -10.03 21.81 -18.31
C SER A 458 -9.60 22.04 -19.77
N ARG A 459 -9.64 23.29 -20.24
CA ARG A 459 -9.24 23.70 -21.60
C ARG A 459 -7.80 23.31 -21.96
N ARG A 460 -6.85 23.51 -21.06
CA ARG A 460 -5.43 23.14 -21.29
C ARG A 460 -5.15 21.71 -20.85
N VAL A 461 -5.70 21.31 -19.71
CA VAL A 461 -5.32 20.06 -19.06
C VAL A 461 -5.87 18.83 -19.78
N ILE A 462 -7.14 18.83 -20.21
CA ILE A 462 -7.74 17.65 -20.84
C ILE A 462 -7.03 17.25 -22.15
N PRO A 463 -6.76 18.18 -23.10
CA PRO A 463 -6.02 17.82 -24.32
C PRO A 463 -4.61 17.31 -24.02
N ARG A 464 -3.89 17.96 -23.10
CA ARG A 464 -2.54 17.55 -22.68
C ARG A 464 -2.55 16.18 -22.03
N LEU A 465 -3.52 15.91 -21.16
CA LEU A 465 -3.72 14.64 -20.47
C LEU A 465 -3.91 13.49 -21.45
N LYS A 466 -4.85 13.63 -22.41
CA LYS A 466 -5.11 12.62 -23.45
C LYS A 466 -3.88 12.33 -24.31
N MET A 467 -3.08 13.36 -24.59
CA MET A 467 -1.86 13.24 -25.38
C MET A 467 -0.76 12.48 -24.64
N VAL A 468 -0.47 12.84 -23.38
CA VAL A 468 0.65 12.25 -22.63
C VAL A 468 0.29 10.99 -21.88
N PHE A 469 -0.97 10.77 -21.51
CA PHE A 469 -1.45 9.59 -20.79
C PHE A 469 -2.70 8.99 -21.51
N PRO A 470 -2.52 8.26 -22.62
CA PRO A 470 -3.59 7.74 -23.48
C PRO A 470 -4.21 6.44 -22.94
N TRP A 471 -3.93 6.09 -21.68
CA TRP A 471 -4.55 4.97 -20.99
C TRP A 471 -5.64 5.47 -20.05
N ARG A 472 -6.48 4.56 -19.59
CA ARG A 472 -7.52 4.84 -18.61
C ARG A 472 -6.91 5.22 -17.25
N ILE A 473 -7.36 6.32 -16.67
CA ILE A 473 -6.92 6.86 -15.37
C ILE A 473 -8.13 6.96 -14.46
N SER A 474 -7.98 6.57 -13.19
CA SER A 474 -9.00 6.82 -12.16
C SER A 474 -8.91 8.27 -11.68
N PHE A 475 -10.01 9.02 -11.79
CA PHE A 475 -10.11 10.40 -11.32
C PHE A 475 -10.82 10.45 -9.96
N LEU A 476 -10.22 11.19 -9.03
CA LEU A 476 -10.79 11.50 -7.73
C LEU A 476 -11.12 13.00 -7.70
N VAL A 477 -12.39 13.31 -7.43
CA VAL A 477 -12.88 14.69 -7.28
C VAL A 477 -13.38 14.83 -5.86
N LEU A 478 -12.88 15.83 -5.14
CA LEU A 478 -13.22 16.11 -3.74
C LEU A 478 -13.78 17.53 -3.64
N THR A 479 -15.06 17.65 -3.33
CA THR A 479 -15.72 18.95 -3.16
C THR A 479 -15.81 19.33 -1.68
N ARG A 480 -16.15 20.59 -1.43
CA ARG A 480 -16.44 21.17 -0.11
C ARG A 480 -17.65 22.10 -0.28
N ASN A 481 -18.34 22.49 0.78
CA ASN A 481 -19.23 23.66 0.72
C ASN A 481 -18.52 24.81 -0.03
N PRO A 482 -19.08 25.32 -1.14
CA PRO A 482 -18.37 26.23 -2.04
C PRO A 482 -18.07 27.59 -1.40
N ILE A 483 -18.89 28.05 -0.44
CA ILE A 483 -18.69 29.28 0.32
C ILE A 483 -17.47 29.13 1.22
N GLN A 484 -17.45 28.08 2.04
CA GLN A 484 -16.33 27.79 2.93
C GLN A 484 -15.03 27.52 2.15
N ARG A 485 -15.13 26.91 0.95
CA ARG A 485 -13.99 26.72 0.05
C ARG A 485 -13.45 28.07 -0.45
N ALA A 486 -14.32 29.01 -0.82
CA ALA A 486 -13.96 30.34 -1.28
C ALA A 486 -13.23 31.13 -0.17
N GLU A 487 -13.78 31.12 1.04
CA GLU A 487 -13.17 31.75 2.22
C GLU A 487 -11.80 31.13 2.54
N SER A 488 -11.70 29.80 2.53
CA SER A 488 -10.42 29.11 2.76
C SER A 488 -9.37 29.42 1.68
N HIS A 489 -9.79 29.66 0.44
CA HIS A 489 -8.90 30.08 -0.64
C HIS A 489 -8.40 31.50 -0.40
N TYR A 490 -9.30 32.43 -0.11
CA TYR A 490 -8.95 33.80 0.23
C TYR A 490 -7.94 33.84 1.39
N ALA A 491 -8.26 33.20 2.50
CA ALA A 491 -7.39 33.18 3.68
C ALA A 491 -6.03 32.51 3.43
N MET A 492 -5.94 31.55 2.49
CA MET A 492 -4.66 30.99 2.08
C MET A 492 -3.80 32.00 1.33
N VAL A 493 -4.38 32.80 0.42
CA VAL A 493 -3.66 33.77 -0.41
C VAL A 493 -3.21 34.97 0.42
N THR A 494 -4.03 35.43 1.36
CA THR A 494 -3.74 36.60 2.21
C THR A 494 -2.85 36.25 3.41
N SER A 495 -2.75 34.98 3.80
CA SER A 495 -1.87 34.52 4.87
C SER A 495 -0.40 34.82 4.59
N SER A 496 0.27 35.43 5.57
CA SER A 496 1.73 35.62 5.61
C SER A 496 2.50 34.33 5.94
N GLU A 497 1.81 33.27 6.35
CA GLU A 497 2.40 32.01 6.78
C GLU A 497 2.59 31.02 5.63
N GLY A 498 3.84 30.68 5.35
CA GLY A 498 4.23 29.62 4.42
C GLY A 498 5.71 29.66 4.10
N THR A 499 6.20 28.63 3.42
CA THR A 499 7.56 28.65 2.86
C THR A 499 7.66 29.70 1.75
N PRO A 500 8.86 30.22 1.43
CA PRO A 500 9.03 31.20 0.35
C PRO A 500 8.46 30.73 -1.00
N ALA A 501 8.57 29.43 -1.31
CA ALA A 501 8.00 28.84 -2.52
C ALA A 501 6.46 28.83 -2.50
N GLN A 502 5.85 28.52 -1.35
CA GLN A 502 4.40 28.57 -1.18
C GLN A 502 3.87 30.00 -1.32
N LEU A 503 4.50 30.97 -0.65
CA LEU A 503 4.11 32.38 -0.71
C LEU A 503 4.21 32.95 -2.13
N LYS A 504 5.22 32.53 -2.90
CA LYS A 504 5.36 32.91 -4.31
C LYS A 504 4.25 32.35 -5.20
N THR A 505 3.84 31.10 -4.97
CA THR A 505 2.88 30.40 -5.84
C THR A 505 1.43 30.78 -5.55
N ARG A 506 1.11 31.18 -4.32
CA ARG A 506 -0.25 31.58 -3.92
C ARG A 506 -0.73 32.86 -4.61
N GLY A 507 0.18 33.72 -5.05
CA GLY A 507 -0.12 35.06 -5.53
C GLY A 507 -0.18 36.10 -4.40
N THR A 508 -0.27 37.37 -4.77
CA THR A 508 -0.27 38.53 -3.86
C THR A 508 -1.44 39.48 -4.11
N GLU A 509 -2.25 39.22 -5.11
CA GLU A 509 -3.26 40.11 -5.70
C GLU A 509 -4.43 40.43 -4.74
N TRP A 510 -4.66 39.57 -3.73
CA TRP A 510 -5.74 39.76 -2.75
C TRP A 510 -5.27 40.31 -1.41
N ARG A 511 -3.96 40.52 -1.18
CA ARG A 511 -3.42 40.90 0.14
C ARG A 511 -3.89 42.26 0.64
N GLU A 512 -4.27 43.14 -0.28
CA GLU A 512 -4.75 44.50 0.02
C GLU A 512 -6.26 44.66 -0.19
N LYS A 513 -6.98 43.55 -0.42
CA LYS A 513 -8.42 43.54 -0.71
C LYS A 513 -9.16 42.81 0.40
N SER A 514 -10.37 43.28 0.75
CA SER A 514 -11.27 42.50 1.59
C SER A 514 -11.88 41.33 0.82
N PHE A 515 -12.39 40.32 1.53
CA PHE A 515 -13.05 39.18 0.90
C PHE A 515 -14.25 39.62 0.04
N VAL A 516 -15.03 40.61 0.51
CA VAL A 516 -16.15 41.22 -0.23
C VAL A 516 -15.68 41.81 -1.57
N GLN A 517 -14.57 42.56 -1.57
CA GLN A 517 -14.02 43.14 -2.80
C GLN A 517 -13.59 42.06 -3.80
N VAL A 518 -12.93 41.01 -3.33
CA VAL A 518 -12.51 39.88 -4.18
C VAL A 518 -13.71 39.15 -4.78
N VAL A 519 -14.77 38.93 -3.99
CA VAL A 519 -16.03 38.32 -4.45
C VAL A 519 -16.70 39.20 -5.51
N HIS A 520 -16.80 40.50 -5.27
CA HIS A 520 -17.42 41.44 -6.20
C HIS A 520 -16.67 41.51 -7.54
N GLU A 521 -15.34 41.56 -7.51
CA GLU A 521 -14.50 41.51 -8.73
C GLU A 521 -14.70 40.20 -9.50
N GLU A 522 -14.82 39.07 -8.80
CA GLU A 522 -15.09 37.79 -9.44
C GLU A 522 -16.47 37.74 -10.10
N PHE A 523 -17.52 38.27 -9.45
CA PHE A 523 -18.83 38.41 -10.08
C PHE A 523 -18.76 39.26 -11.35
N GLN A 524 -18.06 40.40 -11.30
CA GLN A 524 -17.85 41.25 -12.48
C GLN A 524 -17.13 40.50 -13.62
N ASN A 525 -16.07 39.75 -13.31
CA ASN A 525 -15.34 38.94 -14.29
C ASN A 525 -16.24 37.89 -14.94
N MET A 526 -17.05 37.17 -14.14
CA MET A 526 -18.00 36.18 -14.63
C MET A 526 -19.10 36.84 -15.49
N HIS A 527 -19.64 37.97 -15.05
CA HIS A 527 -20.67 38.72 -15.76
C HIS A 527 -20.17 39.26 -17.12
N GLN A 528 -18.96 39.82 -17.17
CA GLN A 528 -18.34 40.31 -18.41
C GLN A 528 -18.05 39.19 -19.43
N CYS A 529 -17.93 37.95 -18.98
CA CYS A 529 -17.81 36.77 -19.84
C CYS A 529 -19.17 36.19 -20.24
N GLY A 530 -20.29 36.74 -19.74
CA GLY A 530 -21.64 36.20 -19.95
C GLY A 530 -21.88 34.89 -19.19
N LEU A 531 -21.11 34.60 -18.15
CA LEU A 531 -21.16 33.31 -17.44
C LEU A 531 -22.30 33.21 -16.42
N ILE A 532 -22.79 34.35 -15.95
CA ILE A 532 -23.83 34.44 -14.93
C ILE A 532 -24.96 35.38 -15.36
N PRO A 533 -25.57 35.20 -16.55
CA PRO A 533 -26.59 36.11 -17.07
C PRO A 533 -27.88 36.13 -16.22
N TYR A 534 -28.07 35.11 -15.39
CA TYR A 534 -29.19 34.95 -14.46
C TYR A 534 -28.95 35.62 -13.09
N TRP A 535 -27.77 36.18 -12.84
CA TRP A 535 -27.43 36.77 -11.54
C TRP A 535 -27.52 38.28 -11.57
N ASP A 536 -28.43 38.84 -10.77
CA ASP A 536 -28.52 40.28 -10.54
C ASP A 536 -27.51 40.68 -9.45
N MET A 537 -26.45 41.40 -9.85
CA MET A 537 -25.38 41.82 -8.94
C MET A 537 -25.82 42.90 -7.95
N ASP A 538 -26.82 43.71 -8.29
CA ASP A 538 -27.31 44.80 -7.44
C ASP A 538 -28.34 44.28 -6.43
N ALA A 539 -29.27 43.43 -6.87
CA ALA A 539 -30.28 42.83 -6.00
C ALA A 539 -29.77 41.60 -5.24
N GLY A 540 -28.71 40.94 -5.72
CA GLY A 540 -28.21 39.69 -5.14
C GLY A 540 -29.21 38.55 -5.26
N THR A 541 -29.89 38.44 -6.41
CA THR A 541 -30.95 37.46 -6.68
C THR A 541 -30.71 36.69 -7.98
N VAL A 542 -31.31 35.50 -8.07
CA VAL A 542 -31.24 34.63 -9.25
C VAL A 542 -32.54 34.73 -10.03
N ASP A 543 -32.47 35.02 -11.33
CA ASP A 543 -33.56 34.77 -12.26
C ASP A 543 -33.58 33.28 -12.63
N GLN A 544 -34.50 32.53 -12.01
CA GLN A 544 -34.61 31.09 -12.19
C GLN A 544 -34.94 30.70 -13.65
N THR A 545 -35.70 31.53 -14.38
CA THR A 545 -36.09 31.22 -15.76
C THR A 545 -34.87 31.33 -16.68
N VAL A 546 -34.07 32.38 -16.50
CA VAL A 546 -32.81 32.54 -17.24
C VAL A 546 -31.82 31.45 -16.82
N PHE A 547 -31.73 31.11 -15.54
CA PHE A 547 -30.87 30.03 -15.05
C PHE A 547 -31.19 28.71 -15.74
N ASP A 548 -32.45 28.26 -15.69
CA ASP A 548 -32.88 26.97 -16.24
C ASP A 548 -32.70 26.90 -17.77
N GLY A 549 -32.88 28.02 -18.48
CA GLY A 549 -32.65 28.10 -19.92
C GLY A 549 -31.17 28.20 -20.33
N PHE A 550 -30.31 28.68 -19.44
CA PHE A 550 -28.89 28.89 -19.72
C PHE A 550 -28.01 27.71 -19.31
N ILE A 551 -28.30 27.02 -18.20
CA ILE A 551 -27.46 25.92 -17.75
C ILE A 551 -27.46 24.75 -18.74
N ASN A 552 -26.33 24.06 -18.87
CA ASN A 552 -26.11 22.96 -19.82
C ASN A 552 -26.26 23.34 -21.31
N SER A 553 -26.37 24.63 -21.63
CA SER A 553 -26.41 25.14 -23.00
C SER A 553 -25.02 25.28 -23.62
N ALA A 554 -24.99 25.48 -24.95
CA ALA A 554 -23.77 25.79 -25.68
C ALA A 554 -23.27 27.21 -25.36
N GLU A 555 -24.18 28.13 -25.05
CA GLU A 555 -23.90 29.49 -24.61
C GLU A 555 -23.13 29.48 -23.28
N GLU A 556 -23.52 28.62 -22.32
CA GLU A 556 -22.77 28.44 -21.07
C GLU A 556 -21.36 27.89 -21.32
N ASP A 557 -21.19 26.94 -22.25
CA ASP A 557 -19.87 26.41 -22.63
C ASP A 557 -18.97 27.49 -23.23
N GLN A 558 -19.51 28.34 -24.10
CA GLN A 558 -18.77 29.46 -24.68
C GLN A 558 -18.37 30.48 -23.62
N ALA A 559 -19.29 30.87 -22.73
CA ALA A 559 -19.02 31.78 -21.63
C ALA A 559 -17.96 31.22 -20.66
N TRP A 560 -18.03 29.92 -20.36
CA TRP A 560 -17.05 29.25 -19.50
C TRP A 560 -15.67 29.21 -20.15
N SER A 561 -15.58 28.86 -21.43
CA SER A 561 -14.32 28.88 -22.17
C SER A 561 -13.71 30.28 -22.22
N LEU A 562 -14.54 31.32 -22.39
CA LEU A 562 -14.10 32.71 -22.37
C LEU A 562 -13.56 33.13 -21.00
N TYR A 563 -14.25 32.75 -19.92
CA TYR A 563 -13.80 33.00 -18.56
C TYR A 563 -12.44 32.33 -18.28
N LEU A 564 -12.29 31.05 -18.65
CA LEU A 564 -11.02 30.32 -18.49
C LEU A 564 -9.87 30.96 -19.28
N ASP A 565 -10.14 31.50 -20.47
CA ASP A 565 -9.10 32.13 -21.27
C ASP A 565 -8.66 33.49 -20.70
N ARG A 566 -9.61 34.30 -20.22
CA ARG A 566 -9.35 35.66 -19.72
C ARG A 566 -8.86 35.71 -18.27
N HIS A 567 -9.37 34.83 -17.41
CA HIS A 567 -9.25 34.98 -15.95
C HIS A 567 -8.53 33.82 -15.24
N VAL A 568 -8.08 32.79 -15.96
CA VAL A 568 -7.33 31.66 -15.36
C VAL A 568 -5.86 31.65 -15.82
N PRO A 569 -4.97 32.38 -15.13
CA PRO A 569 -3.53 32.44 -15.45
C PRO A 569 -2.76 31.19 -14.99
N LEU A 570 -1.54 31.02 -15.48
CA LEU A 570 -0.62 29.93 -15.08
C LEU A 570 0.37 30.30 -13.97
N HIS A 571 0.49 31.58 -13.61
CA HIS A 571 1.62 32.09 -12.83
C HIS A 571 1.27 32.58 -11.41
N THR A 572 -0.01 32.58 -11.05
CA THR A 572 -0.51 33.01 -9.73
C THR A 572 -1.60 32.06 -9.25
N GLY A 573 -1.90 32.04 -7.95
CA GLY A 573 -2.98 31.26 -7.34
C GLY A 573 -4.20 32.08 -6.94
N SER A 574 -4.16 33.40 -7.09
CA SER A 574 -5.20 34.35 -6.63
C SER A 574 -6.28 34.59 -7.69
N TYR A 575 -6.95 33.54 -8.14
CA TYR A 575 -8.01 33.65 -9.16
C TYR A 575 -9.07 32.55 -8.99
N GLY A 576 -10.27 32.77 -9.55
CA GLY A 576 -11.33 31.78 -9.54
C GLY A 576 -11.94 31.55 -8.16
N VAL A 577 -12.05 32.60 -7.34
CA VAL A 577 -12.49 32.45 -5.93
C VAL A 577 -13.91 31.91 -5.85
N LEU A 578 -14.80 32.22 -6.80
CA LEU A 578 -16.15 31.65 -6.89
C LEU A 578 -16.23 30.59 -7.98
N ALA A 579 -15.57 30.79 -9.12
CA ALA A 579 -15.63 29.85 -10.24
C ALA A 579 -15.22 28.42 -9.86
N ARG A 580 -14.26 28.26 -8.93
CA ARG A 580 -13.87 26.94 -8.38
C ARG A 580 -14.96 26.25 -7.57
N GLY A 581 -16.00 26.95 -7.15
CA GLY A 581 -17.18 26.41 -6.48
C GLY A 581 -18.30 25.98 -7.44
N LEU A 582 -18.21 26.34 -8.74
CA LEU A 582 -19.16 25.92 -9.76
C LEU A 582 -18.82 24.49 -10.23
N TYR A 583 -19.04 23.50 -9.34
CA TYR A 583 -18.54 22.13 -9.53
C TYR A 583 -19.12 21.42 -10.74
N ALA A 584 -20.44 21.52 -10.97
CA ALA A 584 -21.09 20.91 -12.13
C ALA A 584 -20.54 21.46 -13.46
N LEU A 585 -20.32 22.78 -13.51
CA LEU A 585 -19.75 23.45 -14.67
C LEU A 585 -18.30 23.01 -14.94
N GLN A 586 -17.47 22.94 -13.89
CA GLN A 586 -16.10 22.42 -13.99
C GLN A 586 -16.07 20.96 -14.45
N MET A 587 -17.01 20.14 -13.99
CA MET A 587 -17.05 18.69 -14.27
C MET A 587 -17.52 18.36 -15.68
N ARG A 588 -18.42 19.17 -16.27
CA ARG A 588 -18.98 18.93 -17.60
C ARG A 588 -17.93 18.61 -18.69
N PRO A 589 -16.88 19.42 -18.92
CA PRO A 589 -15.86 19.10 -19.94
C PRO A 589 -15.10 17.80 -19.64
N TRP A 590 -14.96 17.42 -18.36
CA TRP A 590 -14.33 16.15 -17.98
C TRP A 590 -15.19 14.95 -18.32
N LEU A 591 -16.51 15.02 -18.08
CA LEU A 591 -17.46 13.95 -18.43
C LEU A 591 -17.70 13.83 -19.94
N HIS A 592 -17.52 14.91 -20.71
CA HIS A 592 -17.47 14.82 -22.17
C HIS A 592 -16.19 14.13 -22.66
N ALA A 593 -15.09 14.24 -21.91
CA ALA A 593 -13.78 13.78 -22.33
C ALA A 593 -13.45 12.35 -21.88
N PHE A 594 -13.98 11.89 -20.74
CA PHE A 594 -13.66 10.63 -20.09
C PHE A 594 -14.94 9.91 -19.64
N HIS A 595 -14.87 8.60 -19.41
CA HIS A 595 -16.06 7.82 -19.09
C HIS A 595 -16.52 8.12 -17.65
N PRO A 596 -17.84 8.21 -17.37
CA PRO A 596 -18.35 8.49 -16.00
C PRO A 596 -17.82 7.54 -14.92
N GLN A 597 -17.61 6.27 -15.28
CA GLN A 597 -17.02 5.24 -14.41
C GLN A 597 -15.55 5.48 -14.01
N ASP A 598 -14.86 6.44 -14.64
CA ASP A 598 -13.48 6.80 -14.29
C ASP A 598 -13.45 7.75 -13.09
N PHE A 599 -14.60 8.33 -12.70
CA PHE A 599 -14.69 9.32 -11.64
C PHE A 599 -15.24 8.72 -10.34
N LEU A 600 -14.63 9.12 -9.23
CA LEU A 600 -15.18 9.01 -7.89
C LEU A 600 -15.21 10.43 -7.29
N CYS A 601 -16.42 10.93 -7.07
CA CYS A 601 -16.68 12.23 -6.46
C CYS A 601 -16.96 12.06 -4.96
N LEU A 602 -16.26 12.82 -4.15
CA LEU A 602 -16.31 12.85 -2.69
C LEU A 602 -16.61 14.26 -2.22
N GLN A 603 -17.12 14.40 -1.01
CA GLN A 603 -17.35 15.67 -0.34
C GLN A 603 -16.65 15.65 1.02
N LEU A 604 -15.83 16.67 1.30
CA LEU A 604 -14.99 16.76 2.49
C LEU A 604 -15.78 16.53 3.79
N GLU A 605 -16.88 17.25 3.96
CA GLU A 605 -17.67 17.25 5.19
C GLU A 605 -18.35 15.89 5.43
N ARG A 606 -18.82 15.26 4.35
CA ARG A 606 -19.57 14.00 4.39
C ARG A 606 -18.66 12.78 4.46
N ASP A 607 -17.61 12.75 3.64
CA ASP A 607 -16.85 11.54 3.33
C ASP A 607 -15.49 11.48 4.06
N LEU A 608 -14.95 12.61 4.53
CA LEU A 608 -13.62 12.67 5.17
C LEU A 608 -13.69 13.24 6.60
N ASN A 609 -14.70 12.83 7.36
CA ASN A 609 -14.78 13.09 8.80
C ASN A 609 -14.31 11.86 9.60
N ALA A 610 -14.16 12.03 10.92
CA ALA A 610 -13.58 11.02 11.80
C ALA A 610 -14.30 9.66 11.77
N THR A 611 -15.61 9.63 11.48
CA THR A 611 -16.40 8.39 11.49
C THR A 611 -16.53 7.74 10.11
N THR A 612 -16.29 8.49 9.02
CA THR A 612 -16.53 8.04 7.64
C THR A 612 -15.26 7.78 6.85
N VAL A 613 -14.12 8.37 7.25
CA VAL A 613 -12.86 8.34 6.50
C VAL A 613 -12.39 6.93 6.14
N GLN A 614 -12.51 5.95 7.04
CA GLN A 614 -12.11 4.56 6.75
C GLN A 614 -12.97 3.96 5.63
N ALA A 615 -14.30 4.03 5.75
CA ALA A 615 -15.22 3.52 4.72
C ALA A 615 -15.06 4.24 3.38
N THR A 616 -14.78 5.55 3.40
CA THR A 616 -14.46 6.32 2.21
C THR A 616 -13.16 5.84 1.57
N MET A 617 -12.12 5.55 2.37
CA MET A 617 -10.86 5.06 1.84
C MET A 617 -10.96 3.65 1.24
N GLU A 618 -11.82 2.78 1.76
CA GLU A 618 -12.13 1.49 1.13
C GLU A 618 -12.64 1.69 -0.30
N ARG A 619 -13.60 2.62 -0.49
CA ARG A 619 -14.11 3.00 -1.83
C ARG A 619 -13.02 3.61 -2.73
N VAL A 620 -12.15 4.44 -2.16
CA VAL A 620 -11.03 5.05 -2.90
C VAL A 620 -10.04 3.99 -3.37
N PHE A 621 -9.70 3.03 -2.51
CA PHE A 621 -8.79 1.93 -2.82
C PHE A 621 -9.36 1.02 -3.93
N ASP A 622 -10.63 0.65 -3.82
CA ASP A 622 -11.32 -0.07 -4.88
C ASP A 622 -11.31 0.69 -6.21
N HIS A 623 -11.60 2.00 -6.17
CA HIS A 623 -11.63 2.86 -7.38
C HIS A 623 -10.27 3.00 -8.07
N VAL A 624 -9.16 2.98 -7.32
CA VAL A 624 -7.79 2.99 -7.91
C VAL A 624 -7.24 1.58 -8.18
N GLY A 625 -8.01 0.54 -7.84
CA GLY A 625 -7.68 -0.86 -8.10
C GLY A 625 -6.54 -1.40 -7.23
N VAL A 626 -6.57 -1.08 -5.93
CA VAL A 626 -5.76 -1.69 -4.87
C VAL A 626 -6.69 -2.31 -3.80
N PRO A 627 -6.25 -3.28 -2.98
CA PRO A 627 -7.10 -3.92 -1.98
C PRO A 627 -7.78 -2.91 -1.04
N SER A 628 -9.11 -2.95 -0.95
CA SER A 628 -9.88 -2.09 -0.04
C SER A 628 -9.76 -2.46 1.43
N SER A 629 -9.38 -3.69 1.76
CA SER A 629 -9.32 -4.18 3.15
C SER A 629 -8.21 -3.54 4.01
N PHE A 630 -7.51 -2.53 3.52
CA PHE A 630 -6.46 -1.84 4.25
C PHE A 630 -7.03 -0.85 5.28
N THR A 631 -6.67 -1.06 6.56
CA THR A 631 -6.99 -0.14 7.65
C THR A 631 -5.97 0.98 7.72
N LEU A 632 -6.44 2.23 7.75
CA LEU A 632 -5.57 3.39 7.93
C LEU A 632 -4.95 3.39 9.34
N ALA A 633 -3.68 3.78 9.42
CA ALA A 633 -3.00 3.99 10.69
C ALA A 633 -3.26 5.40 11.25
N ASP A 634 -3.40 6.40 10.37
CA ASP A 634 -3.64 7.79 10.75
C ASP A 634 -4.83 8.35 9.96
N VAL A 635 -5.87 8.74 10.69
CA VAL A 635 -7.08 9.35 10.14
C VAL A 635 -7.13 10.86 10.35
N SER A 636 -6.09 11.45 10.94
CA SER A 636 -6.05 12.88 11.26
C SER A 636 -6.06 13.76 10.00
N PRO A 637 -6.91 14.79 9.95
CA PRO A 637 -6.93 15.73 8.83
C PRO A 637 -5.61 16.50 8.71
N GLN A 638 -5.16 16.73 7.48
CA GLN A 638 -3.91 17.43 7.19
C GLN A 638 -4.16 18.88 6.79
N ASN A 639 -3.29 19.79 7.26
CA ASN A 639 -3.36 21.23 6.98
C ASN A 639 -4.69 21.89 7.39
N THR A 640 -5.29 21.44 8.48
CA THR A 640 -6.42 22.14 9.11
C THR A 640 -5.94 23.48 9.65
N ARG A 641 -6.50 24.57 9.13
CA ARG A 641 -6.33 25.92 9.67
C ARG A 641 -7.70 26.40 10.12
N GLN A 642 -7.77 26.92 11.34
CA GLN A 642 -8.90 27.74 11.76
C GLN A 642 -8.64 29.15 11.24
N TYR A 643 -9.63 29.72 10.59
CA TYR A 643 -9.58 31.09 10.09
C TYR A 643 -10.61 31.90 10.87
N GLU A 644 -10.28 33.14 11.22
CA GLU A 644 -11.32 34.06 11.67
C GLU A 644 -12.30 34.31 10.50
N PRO A 645 -13.62 34.39 10.77
CA PRO A 645 -14.61 34.64 9.74
C PRO A 645 -14.26 35.92 8.98
N ASN A 646 -13.98 35.81 7.69
CA ASN A 646 -13.70 36.97 6.82
C ASN A 646 -14.98 37.49 6.14
N MET A 647 -16.14 37.05 6.61
CA MET A 647 -17.43 37.22 5.97
C MET A 647 -18.43 37.78 6.97
N ASP A 648 -19.16 38.83 6.57
CA ASP A 648 -20.36 39.25 7.30
C ASP A 648 -21.58 38.41 6.89
N GLU A 649 -22.62 38.47 7.71
CA GLU A 649 -23.85 37.67 7.51
C GLU A 649 -24.55 38.01 6.19
N ASN A 650 -24.46 39.26 5.74
CA ASN A 650 -25.04 39.71 4.50
C ASN A 650 -24.37 39.06 3.28
N LEU A 651 -23.04 39.06 3.21
CA LEU A 651 -22.30 38.42 2.13
C LEU A 651 -22.53 36.90 2.12
N TYR A 652 -22.63 36.26 3.28
CA TYR A 652 -22.94 34.84 3.37
C TYR A 652 -24.29 34.52 2.71
N GLN A 653 -25.34 35.27 3.03
CA GLN A 653 -26.67 35.09 2.42
C GLN A 653 -26.66 35.34 0.90
N VAL A 654 -25.88 36.31 0.42
CA VAL A 654 -25.70 36.55 -1.02
C VAL A 654 -25.05 35.35 -1.70
N LEU A 655 -23.98 34.81 -1.12
CA LEU A 655 -23.28 33.64 -1.67
C LEU A 655 -24.13 32.36 -1.57
N GLU A 656 -24.93 32.21 -0.52
CA GLU A 656 -25.87 31.10 -0.37
C GLU A 656 -26.92 31.12 -1.49
N ARG A 657 -27.56 32.27 -1.74
CA ARG A 657 -28.50 32.43 -2.87
C ARG A 657 -27.83 32.15 -4.21
N PHE A 658 -26.60 32.61 -4.40
CA PHE A 658 -25.86 32.36 -5.64
C PHE A 658 -25.53 30.87 -5.85
N PHE A 659 -25.05 30.17 -4.82
CA PHE A 659 -24.61 28.77 -4.96
C PHE A 659 -25.74 27.75 -4.84
N GLU A 660 -26.89 28.07 -4.25
CA GLU A 660 -28.02 27.14 -4.08
C GLU A 660 -28.39 26.39 -5.37
N PRO A 661 -28.65 27.05 -6.51
CA PRO A 661 -29.07 26.33 -7.71
C PRO A 661 -27.91 25.55 -8.35
N HIS A 662 -26.67 26.01 -8.15
CA HIS A 662 -25.46 25.30 -8.57
C HIS A 662 -25.18 24.04 -7.74
N ASN A 663 -25.47 24.07 -6.44
CA ASN A 663 -25.33 22.93 -5.54
C ASN A 663 -26.33 21.85 -5.91
N ARG A 664 -27.61 22.21 -6.13
CA ARG A 664 -28.64 21.28 -6.62
C ARG A 664 -28.23 20.63 -7.94
N ARG A 665 -27.69 21.42 -8.88
CA ARG A 665 -27.15 20.92 -10.15
C ARG A 665 -25.99 19.92 -9.95
N TRP A 666 -25.07 20.20 -9.02
CA TRP A 666 -23.95 19.30 -8.71
C TRP A 666 -24.43 17.98 -8.10
N GLU A 667 -25.35 18.02 -7.14
CA GLU A 667 -25.92 16.83 -6.52
C GLU A 667 -26.63 15.94 -7.55
N ALA A 668 -27.46 16.55 -8.41
CA ALA A 668 -28.15 15.84 -9.48
C ALA A 668 -27.15 15.16 -10.44
N LEU A 669 -26.05 15.84 -10.79
CA LEU A 669 -25.01 15.28 -11.64
C LEU A 669 -24.30 14.11 -10.95
N VAL A 670 -23.86 14.26 -9.69
CA VAL A 670 -23.17 13.19 -8.95
C VAL A 670 -24.07 11.96 -8.79
N ALA A 671 -25.37 12.14 -8.57
CA ALA A 671 -26.33 11.05 -8.46
C ALA A 671 -26.43 10.19 -9.73
N THR A 672 -26.01 10.70 -10.90
CA THR A 672 -25.97 9.92 -12.16
C THR A 672 -24.70 9.08 -12.34
N LEU A 673 -23.67 9.28 -11.50
CA LEU A 673 -22.38 8.60 -11.66
C LEU A 673 -22.42 7.17 -11.08
N PRO A 674 -21.87 6.16 -11.78
CA PRO A 674 -22.03 4.75 -11.42
C PRO A 674 -21.31 4.36 -10.12
N ASN A 675 -20.21 5.05 -9.76
CA ASN A 675 -19.36 4.69 -8.61
C ASN A 675 -19.80 5.35 -7.28
N GLN A 676 -21.05 5.80 -7.17
CA GLN A 676 -21.55 6.60 -6.04
C GLN A 676 -22.40 5.82 -5.02
N SER A 677 -22.36 4.49 -5.03
CA SER A 677 -23.28 3.58 -4.33
C SER A 677 -23.77 4.05 -2.93
N ASN A 678 -25.04 4.49 -2.90
CA ASN A 678 -26.08 4.42 -1.85
C ASN A 678 -25.75 4.82 -0.40
N LYS A 679 -25.92 6.11 -0.10
CA LYS A 679 -26.93 6.65 0.84
C LYS A 679 -26.90 8.17 0.70
N VAL A 680 -27.80 8.71 -0.12
CA VAL A 680 -28.06 10.15 -0.21
C VAL A 680 -28.62 10.59 1.15
N GLY A 681 -27.75 11.12 2.01
CA GLY A 681 -28.17 12.06 3.03
C GLY A 681 -28.38 13.40 2.33
N THR A 682 -29.63 13.81 2.20
CA THR A 682 -30.04 15.13 1.73
C THR A 682 -29.28 16.23 2.47
N MET A 683 -28.70 17.18 1.72
CA MET A 683 -28.18 18.43 2.29
C MET A 683 -29.37 19.25 2.82
N VAL A 684 -29.29 19.64 4.11
CA VAL A 684 -30.00 20.79 4.69
C VAL A 684 -28.94 21.73 5.23
#